data_AF-A0A954E293-F1
#
_entry.id   AF-A0A954E293-F1
#
_cell.length_a   1.000
_cell.length_b   1.000
_cell.length_c   1.000
_cell.angle_alpha   90.00
_cell.angle_beta   90.00
_cell.angle_gamma   90.00
#
_symmetry.space_group_name_H-M   'P 1'
#
loop_
_entity.id
_entity.type
_entity.pdbx_description
1 polymer ?
#
loop_
_entity_poly.entity_id
_entity_poly.type
_entity_poly.pdbx_seq_one_letter_code
_entity_poly.pdbx_strand_id
1 'polypeptide(L)'
;MKFRLPELLNCFPHGISAEEGPDFRTALRGCGIQFAVTRGASVLLFAWLLACPLCVHVGRAEDAQVPPAGGATAAATTGTTDDPGKASDFFIELARKSREAIVTVTHQGREGQDVGLGTGFIIDEQGLIATNMHVIGEARPIQVQFYDGSKADVASVHATDPQADLAILRIEKRTEQSAPLQSLPLAKTERISQGDLVAAIGHPQGLKNTLVAGLISGYQEINSRQLIQVGMAIDHGNSGGPLLNRQGEVIGIITYKSGTTVNLGFAMPVVHLRNLLDAPNPISMQRWVTIGALNATQWTPLMGATWRQRAGRIQVSGQGRGFGGRSLCLSTITPDDARDFEMGVWVKLEKESGAAGLVFHSDGQDRHYGFYPSAGKLRLSRFDGADVFQWQVLREVPSESYRPGEWNYLRIRVQGPELSCYCNDQLVVEFRDDTYTHGRVGLAKFRDTEASFKGFAVGQKLSSPRLASDLSARLLEMLQPREGPSLLEAEFAKEVSKFPETSGDLLEAEAKRLEQRALALRQLASLAHEQRVLAEIEQEFTRETPDLARLALLLARYDNPEVDVTSYREMLRQMAQEIRGRMADKNLSPTEQRGVLNAYLFKENGYHGSRNNYYNKSNSYLNEVLDDREGLPISLSVLYIVLGQELGLDIRGIGLPGHFIVCHYLENQPGDYLDIFEQASVISPLALQLKLNTVNEAEWKTYLEPQPARKILTRMIRNLQGLAEGEEDYAQILRYLNLLAHIDTENAVEHRYLRALLLIRNRDRQAAEQEIAWLRTHVKPGEQVEQSHLDELQRFADRWLSQPEARD
;
A
#
# COMPACT_ATOMS: atom_id res chain seq x y z
N MET A 1 -27.57 -5.13 -18.44
CA MET A 1 -27.54 -5.25 -19.91
C MET A 1 -27.15 -6.69 -20.27
N LYS A 2 -28.02 -7.43 -20.98
CA LYS A 2 -27.74 -8.77 -21.51
C LYS A 2 -26.87 -8.60 -22.77
N PHE A 3 -25.62 -9.05 -22.76
CA PHE A 3 -24.78 -9.12 -23.96
C PHE A 3 -25.04 -10.46 -24.66
N ARG A 4 -25.38 -10.41 -25.97
CA ARG A 4 -25.48 -11.59 -26.84
C ARG A 4 -24.16 -11.69 -27.63
N LEU A 5 -23.53 -12.86 -27.58
CA LEU A 5 -22.25 -13.19 -28.23
C LEU A 5 -22.19 -13.32 -29.78
N PRO A 6 -23.25 -13.26 -30.65
CA PRO A 6 -23.06 -13.64 -32.05
C PRO A 6 -22.38 -12.63 -33.00
N GLU A 7 -22.03 -11.42 -32.58
CA GLU A 7 -21.52 -10.39 -33.51
C GLU A 7 -20.00 -10.38 -33.71
N LEU A 8 -19.24 -11.20 -32.97
CA LEU A 8 -17.77 -11.31 -33.12
C LEU A 8 -17.31 -12.23 -34.26
N LEU A 9 -18.23 -12.97 -34.90
CA LEU A 9 -17.87 -14.02 -35.86
C LEU A 9 -17.90 -13.62 -37.35
N ASN A 10 -18.30 -12.39 -37.70
CA ASN A 10 -18.52 -11.99 -39.10
C ASN A 10 -17.53 -10.97 -39.69
N CYS A 11 -16.31 -10.87 -39.17
CA CYS A 11 -15.29 -9.96 -39.70
C CYS A 11 -13.96 -10.66 -39.98
N PHE A 12 -13.92 -11.55 -40.97
CA PHE A 12 -12.68 -11.91 -41.67
C PHE A 12 -12.95 -11.98 -43.18
N PRO A 13 -12.33 -11.15 -44.03
CA PRO A 13 -12.50 -11.27 -45.46
C PRO A 13 -11.77 -12.51 -45.97
N HIS A 14 -12.48 -13.32 -46.76
CA HIS A 14 -11.85 -14.22 -47.72
C HIS A 14 -10.99 -13.41 -48.70
N GLY A 15 -9.86 -13.99 -49.09
CA GLY A 15 -8.77 -13.29 -49.78
C GLY A 15 -9.17 -12.52 -51.03
N ILE A 16 -8.54 -11.35 -51.19
CA ILE A 16 -8.48 -10.61 -52.46
C ILE A 16 -7.04 -10.09 -52.60
N SER A 17 -6.44 -10.39 -53.75
CA SER A 17 -5.10 -9.96 -54.16
C SER A 17 -5.02 -8.45 -54.37
N ALA A 18 -3.83 -7.90 -54.18
CA ALA A 18 -3.50 -6.51 -54.48
C ALA A 18 -3.68 -6.20 -55.97
N GLU A 19 -4.56 -5.24 -56.30
CA GLU A 19 -4.41 -4.21 -57.34
C GLU A 19 -5.68 -3.32 -57.35
N GLU A 20 -5.47 -2.00 -57.48
CA GLU A 20 -6.47 -0.91 -57.67
C GLU A 20 -7.24 -0.36 -56.43
N GLY A 21 -7.02 0.93 -56.11
CA GLY A 21 -7.91 1.74 -55.26
C GLY A 21 -9.02 2.43 -56.09
N PRO A 22 -10.12 2.96 -55.50
CA PRO A 22 -10.03 4.27 -54.82
C PRO A 22 -11.02 4.57 -53.64
N ASP A 23 -10.63 5.59 -52.86
CA ASP A 23 -11.40 6.64 -52.13
C ASP A 23 -12.42 6.33 -51.00
N PHE A 24 -11.93 6.42 -49.75
CA PHE A 24 -12.66 6.21 -48.49
C PHE A 24 -13.44 7.44 -47.98
N ARG A 25 -13.36 8.61 -48.66
CA ARG A 25 -13.92 9.87 -48.12
C ARG A 25 -15.40 10.13 -48.41
N THR A 26 -16.08 9.25 -49.14
CA THR A 26 -17.48 9.49 -49.56
C THR A 26 -18.52 8.71 -48.73
N ALA A 27 -18.12 7.77 -47.87
CA ALA A 27 -19.07 6.90 -47.14
C ALA A 27 -19.58 7.43 -45.77
N LEU A 28 -19.04 8.54 -45.25
CA LEU A 28 -19.33 9.00 -43.87
C LEU A 28 -20.27 10.22 -43.74
N ARG A 29 -21.05 10.55 -44.78
CA ARG A 29 -22.03 11.67 -44.72
C ARG A 29 -23.51 11.27 -44.59
N GLY A 30 -23.80 10.01 -44.27
CA GLY A 30 -25.17 9.48 -44.31
C GLY A 30 -25.63 8.71 -43.07
N CYS A 31 -25.35 9.18 -41.86
CA CYS A 31 -26.07 8.72 -40.65
C CYS A 31 -25.94 9.75 -39.53
N GLY A 32 -27.04 10.46 -39.23
CA GLY A 32 -27.13 11.36 -38.09
C GLY A 32 -27.50 10.59 -36.82
N ILE A 33 -26.58 10.48 -35.86
CA ILE A 33 -26.84 10.09 -34.48
C ILE A 33 -26.01 10.99 -33.56
N GLN A 34 -26.67 11.69 -32.64
CA GLN A 34 -26.09 12.54 -31.60
C GLN A 34 -25.37 11.68 -30.54
N PHE A 35 -24.13 12.03 -30.18
CA PHE A 35 -23.39 11.42 -29.08
C PHE A 35 -23.74 12.09 -27.74
N ALA A 36 -24.37 11.34 -26.84
CA ALA A 36 -24.36 11.62 -25.40
C ALA A 36 -23.19 10.85 -24.77
N VAL A 37 -22.21 11.57 -24.22
CA VAL A 37 -21.01 10.99 -23.61
C VAL A 37 -21.37 10.47 -22.22
N THR A 38 -21.46 9.16 -22.06
CA THR A 38 -21.36 8.47 -20.76
C THR A 38 -20.18 7.50 -20.81
N ARG A 39 -19.26 7.64 -19.84
CA ARG A 39 -18.10 6.76 -19.65
C ARG A 39 -18.58 5.39 -19.17
N GLY A 40 -18.73 4.47 -20.12
CA GLY A 40 -19.15 3.09 -19.90
C GLY A 40 -18.97 2.27 -21.16
N ALA A 41 -17.85 2.44 -21.85
CA ALA A 41 -17.49 1.68 -23.05
C ALA A 41 -15.97 1.62 -23.18
N SER A 42 -15.32 0.89 -22.28
CA SER A 42 -13.88 0.61 -22.36
C SER A 42 -13.55 -0.88 -22.44
N VAL A 43 -14.56 -1.74 -22.61
CA VAL A 43 -14.37 -3.21 -22.70
C VAL A 43 -14.45 -3.73 -24.14
N LEU A 44 -14.76 -2.88 -25.14
CA LEU A 44 -14.86 -3.29 -26.55
C LEU A 44 -14.09 -2.40 -27.54
N LEU A 45 -13.31 -1.42 -27.08
CA LEU A 45 -12.50 -0.56 -27.97
C LEU A 45 -11.01 -0.94 -28.03
N PHE A 46 -10.61 -2.07 -27.45
CA PHE A 46 -9.22 -2.54 -27.46
C PHE A 46 -8.93 -3.67 -28.46
N ALA A 47 -9.95 -4.14 -29.20
CA ALA A 47 -9.80 -5.19 -30.20
C ALA A 47 -9.42 -4.68 -31.61
N TRP A 48 -9.17 -3.37 -31.80
CA TRP A 48 -8.93 -2.79 -33.13
C TRP A 48 -7.56 -2.10 -33.32
N LEU A 49 -6.75 -1.92 -32.27
CA LEU A 49 -5.44 -1.22 -32.37
C LEU A 49 -4.21 -2.15 -32.31
N LEU A 50 -4.39 -3.47 -32.38
CA LEU A 50 -3.29 -4.45 -32.31
C LEU A 50 -3.10 -5.30 -33.59
N ALA A 51 -3.67 -4.89 -34.73
CA ALA A 51 -3.53 -5.63 -36.00
C ALA A 51 -3.12 -4.70 -37.16
N CYS A 52 -1.87 -4.26 -37.18
CA CYS A 52 -1.22 -3.79 -38.41
C CYS A 52 0.32 -3.81 -38.26
N PRO A 53 1.07 -4.71 -38.93
CA PRO A 53 2.51 -4.59 -39.04
C PRO A 53 2.85 -3.89 -40.36
N LEU A 54 3.45 -2.71 -40.29
CA LEU A 54 4.15 -2.10 -41.44
C LEU A 54 5.46 -1.46 -40.96
N CYS A 55 6.53 -2.23 -41.18
CA CYS A 55 7.93 -1.86 -41.35
C CYS A 55 8.40 -0.53 -40.73
N VAL A 56 9.11 -0.61 -39.60
CA VAL A 56 10.06 0.44 -39.19
C VAL A 56 11.46 0.03 -39.68
N HIS A 57 11.87 0.62 -40.80
CA HIS A 57 13.26 0.68 -41.22
C HIS A 57 14.03 1.63 -40.29
N VAL A 58 15.16 1.16 -39.75
CA VAL A 58 16.13 2.00 -39.03
C VAL A 58 16.89 2.84 -40.05
N GLY A 59 16.43 4.08 -40.24
CA GLY A 59 17.14 5.13 -40.97
C GLY A 59 17.86 6.06 -40.00
N ARG A 60 19.19 6.04 -40.02
CA ARG A 60 20.06 7.04 -39.39
C ARG A 60 19.85 8.37 -40.14
N ALA A 61 19.46 9.44 -39.45
CA ALA A 61 19.33 10.78 -40.03
C ALA A 61 20.07 11.81 -39.18
N GLU A 62 20.93 12.55 -39.86
CA GLU A 62 21.83 13.61 -39.41
C GLU A 62 21.09 14.88 -38.96
N ASP A 63 21.86 15.75 -38.31
CA ASP A 63 21.53 17.11 -37.85
C ASP A 63 20.48 17.84 -38.69
N ALA A 64 19.33 18.15 -38.08
CA ALA A 64 18.35 19.08 -38.62
C ALA A 64 18.24 20.32 -37.70
N GLN A 65 18.60 21.47 -38.27
CA GLN A 65 18.61 22.79 -37.65
C GLN A 65 17.23 23.22 -37.13
N VAL A 66 17.24 23.84 -35.95
CA VAL A 66 16.10 24.52 -35.30
C VAL A 66 15.59 25.68 -36.18
N PRO A 67 14.28 25.77 -36.49
CA PRO A 67 13.73 26.96 -37.14
C PRO A 67 13.53 28.09 -36.12
N PRO A 68 13.73 29.37 -36.50
CA PRO A 68 13.56 30.48 -35.58
C PRO A 68 12.07 30.69 -35.25
N ALA A 69 11.82 31.06 -33.99
CA ALA A 69 10.49 31.37 -33.47
C ALA A 69 9.81 32.49 -34.27
N GLY A 70 8.67 32.17 -34.89
CA GLY A 70 7.77 33.15 -35.50
C GLY A 70 7.07 33.96 -34.42
N GLY A 71 7.28 35.27 -34.42
CA GLY A 71 6.62 36.21 -33.53
C GLY A 71 5.13 36.32 -33.83
N ALA A 72 4.29 35.93 -32.87
CA ALA A 72 2.89 36.30 -32.82
C ALA A 72 2.74 37.59 -32.00
N THR A 73 2.51 38.70 -32.69
CA THR A 73 2.13 39.99 -32.10
C THR A 73 0.72 39.91 -31.52
N ALA A 74 0.62 39.88 -30.19
CA ALA A 74 -0.65 40.15 -29.50
C ALA A 74 -0.93 41.65 -29.51
N ALA A 75 -2.08 42.04 -30.04
CA ALA A 75 -2.55 43.41 -30.07
C ALA A 75 -2.80 43.94 -28.63
N ALA A 76 -2.03 44.95 -28.24
CA ALA A 76 -2.21 45.68 -26.99
C ALA A 76 -3.55 46.42 -27.03
N THR A 77 -4.50 45.99 -26.20
CA THR A 77 -5.66 46.80 -25.82
C THR A 77 -5.26 47.66 -24.63
N THR A 78 -5.31 48.97 -24.82
CA THR A 78 -4.87 50.00 -23.86
C THR A 78 -5.73 49.99 -22.60
N GLY A 79 -5.17 49.52 -21.49
CA GLY A 79 -5.64 49.75 -20.13
C GLY A 79 -4.44 50.06 -19.24
N THR A 80 -4.40 51.28 -18.69
CA THR A 80 -3.52 51.81 -17.63
C THR A 80 -2.16 51.14 -17.43
N THR A 81 -1.11 51.81 -17.88
CA THR A 81 0.31 51.48 -17.71
C THR A 81 0.71 51.44 -16.22
N ASP A 82 0.83 50.24 -15.66
CA ASP A 82 1.78 50.00 -14.56
C ASP A 82 3.19 49.94 -15.19
N ASP A 83 4.10 50.76 -14.67
CA ASP A 83 5.52 50.84 -15.08
C ASP A 83 6.21 49.46 -14.91
N PRO A 84 6.80 48.88 -15.97
CA PRO A 84 7.46 47.57 -15.90
C PRO A 84 8.55 47.47 -14.82
N GLY A 85 9.23 48.60 -14.51
CA GLY A 85 10.22 48.65 -13.43
C GLY A 85 9.60 48.42 -12.05
N LYS A 86 8.41 48.98 -11.80
CA LYS A 86 7.70 48.85 -10.51
C LYS A 86 7.16 47.44 -10.27
N ALA A 87 6.73 46.75 -11.33
CA ALA A 87 6.27 45.37 -11.21
C ALA A 87 7.42 44.41 -10.86
N SER A 88 8.61 44.61 -11.44
CA SER A 88 9.81 43.85 -11.10
C SER A 88 10.24 44.08 -9.64
N ASP A 89 10.30 45.35 -9.21
CA ASP A 89 10.68 45.71 -7.83
C ASP A 89 9.71 45.11 -6.79
N PHE A 90 8.42 45.04 -7.13
CA PHE A 90 7.41 44.37 -6.31
C PHE A 90 7.74 42.89 -6.06
N PHE A 91 7.99 42.11 -7.12
CA PHE A 91 8.27 40.67 -6.97
C PHE A 91 9.59 40.40 -6.25
N ILE A 92 10.61 41.24 -6.48
CA ILE A 92 11.90 41.16 -5.76
C ILE A 92 11.69 41.35 -4.26
N GLU A 93 10.95 42.40 -3.89
CA GLU A 93 10.69 42.71 -2.48
C GLU A 93 9.81 41.65 -1.81
N LEU A 94 8.81 41.13 -2.54
CA LEU A 94 7.95 40.05 -2.06
C LEU A 94 8.75 38.76 -1.81
N ALA A 95 9.64 38.37 -2.74
CA ALA A 95 10.53 37.23 -2.56
C ALA A 95 11.44 37.42 -1.34
N ARG A 96 12.06 38.60 -1.21
CA ARG A 96 12.96 38.91 -0.09
C ARG A 96 12.24 38.82 1.25
N LYS A 97 11.03 39.34 1.35
CA LYS A 97 10.22 39.33 2.58
C LYS A 97 9.65 37.96 2.91
N SER A 98 9.36 37.12 1.92
CA SER A 98 8.53 35.93 2.15
C SER A 98 9.34 34.64 2.18
N ARG A 99 10.52 34.58 1.55
CA ARG A 99 11.30 33.34 1.37
C ARG A 99 11.65 32.59 2.67
N GLU A 100 11.91 33.31 3.76
CA GLU A 100 12.27 32.69 5.05
C GLU A 100 11.06 32.03 5.73
N ALA A 101 9.84 32.43 5.34
CA ALA A 101 8.60 31.83 5.80
C ALA A 101 8.20 30.58 5.01
N ILE A 102 8.84 30.31 3.87
CA ILE A 102 8.54 29.16 3.01
C ILE A 102 9.35 27.95 3.49
N VAL A 103 8.68 26.80 3.54
CA VAL A 103 9.29 25.54 3.94
C VAL A 103 9.07 24.47 2.89
N THR A 104 9.99 23.51 2.82
CA THR A 104 9.78 22.26 2.10
C THR A 104 9.14 21.26 3.06
N VAL A 105 8.07 20.61 2.62
CA VAL A 105 7.41 19.52 3.36
C VAL A 105 7.68 18.24 2.61
N THR A 106 8.28 17.27 3.30
CA THR A 106 8.50 15.92 2.76
C THR A 106 7.75 14.88 3.61
N HIS A 107 7.26 13.84 2.94
CA HIS A 107 6.74 12.67 3.64
C HIS A 107 7.36 11.39 3.12
N GLN A 108 7.55 10.43 4.02
CA GLN A 108 8.10 9.13 3.69
C GLN A 108 7.01 8.19 3.17
N GLY A 109 7.30 7.46 2.10
CA GLY A 109 6.45 6.38 1.61
C GLY A 109 6.56 5.10 2.42
N ARG A 110 5.85 4.06 1.97
CA ARG A 110 5.76 2.73 2.62
C ARG A 110 7.09 2.05 2.87
N GLU A 111 8.10 2.35 2.06
CA GLU A 111 9.45 1.75 2.16
C GLU A 111 10.44 2.67 2.88
N GLY A 112 9.98 3.76 3.49
CA GLY A 112 10.83 4.71 4.21
C GLY A 112 11.62 5.69 3.31
N GLN A 113 11.47 5.58 1.99
CA GLN A 113 11.99 6.56 1.03
C GLN A 113 11.13 7.83 1.03
N ASP A 114 11.71 8.99 0.74
CA ASP A 114 10.93 10.23 0.56
C ASP A 114 10.13 10.12 -0.75
N VAL A 115 8.79 10.07 -0.64
CA VAL A 115 7.90 9.85 -1.80
C VAL A 115 7.13 11.12 -2.19
N GLY A 116 6.84 11.99 -1.22
CA GLY A 116 6.19 13.27 -1.48
C GLY A 116 7.08 14.47 -1.17
N LEU A 117 7.08 15.43 -2.11
CA LEU A 117 7.72 16.74 -1.98
C LEU A 117 6.67 17.81 -2.27
N GLY A 118 6.44 18.71 -1.32
CA GLY A 118 5.60 19.88 -1.53
C GLY A 118 6.10 21.10 -0.78
N THR A 119 5.33 22.18 -0.88
CA THR A 119 5.62 23.44 -0.20
C THR A 119 4.68 23.63 0.96
N GLY A 120 5.16 24.24 2.04
CA GLY A 120 4.34 24.84 3.07
C GLY A 120 4.83 26.24 3.41
N PHE A 121 4.13 26.92 4.30
CA PHE A 121 4.55 28.22 4.81
C PHE A 121 4.19 28.40 6.28
N ILE A 122 5.04 29.12 7.01
CA ILE A 122 4.88 29.40 8.43
C ILE A 122 3.76 30.43 8.61
N ILE A 123 2.81 30.12 9.49
CA ILE A 123 1.64 30.97 9.77
C ILE A 123 1.66 31.58 11.18
N ASP A 124 2.47 31.07 12.10
CA ASP A 124 2.70 31.70 13.40
C ASP A 124 4.14 31.50 13.93
N GLU A 125 4.50 32.28 14.96
CA GLU A 125 5.81 32.17 15.63
C GLU A 125 5.94 30.92 16.50
N GLN A 126 4.82 30.25 16.80
CA GLN A 126 4.78 29.03 17.61
C GLN A 126 5.07 27.76 16.79
N GLY A 127 5.32 27.91 15.48
CA GLY A 127 5.71 26.81 14.59
C GLY A 127 4.53 26.12 13.92
N LEU A 128 3.41 26.82 13.70
CA LEU A 128 2.37 26.35 12.81
C LEU A 128 2.76 26.60 11.35
N ILE A 129 2.55 25.58 10.52
CA ILE A 129 2.83 25.59 9.08
C ILE A 129 1.59 25.16 8.33
N ALA A 130 1.16 25.95 7.33
CA ALA A 130 0.09 25.57 6.43
C ALA A 130 0.66 24.90 5.16
N THR A 131 -0.08 23.92 4.63
CA THR A 131 0.22 23.22 3.38
C THR A 131 -1.04 22.52 2.86
N ASN A 132 -0.95 21.74 1.78
CA ASN A 132 -2.05 20.88 1.34
C ASN A 132 -2.05 19.55 2.09
N MET A 133 -3.24 18.95 2.22
CA MET A 133 -3.37 17.63 2.83
C MET A 133 -2.68 16.55 1.98
N HIS A 134 -2.77 16.60 0.66
CA HIS A 134 -2.07 15.62 -0.19
C HIS A 134 -0.55 15.70 -0.11
N VAL A 135 0.03 16.85 0.28
CA VAL A 135 1.48 17.03 0.42
C VAL A 135 2.03 16.28 1.63
N ILE A 136 1.27 16.24 2.73
CA ILE A 136 1.71 15.60 3.97
C ILE A 136 1.52 14.07 3.97
N GLY A 137 0.91 13.55 2.90
CA GLY A 137 0.55 12.15 2.78
C GLY A 137 -0.52 11.74 3.79
N GLU A 138 -0.89 10.48 3.77
CA GLU A 138 -1.88 9.90 4.67
C GLU A 138 -1.15 9.03 5.71
N ALA A 139 -1.18 9.46 6.98
CA ALA A 139 -0.59 8.75 8.13
C ALA A 139 0.91 8.38 8.01
N ARG A 140 1.70 9.24 7.37
CA ARG A 140 3.16 9.08 7.15
C ARG A 140 4.01 9.95 8.06
N PRO A 141 5.28 9.58 8.32
CA PRO A 141 6.26 10.52 8.88
C PRO A 141 6.37 11.75 7.97
N ILE A 142 6.31 12.94 8.59
CA ILE A 142 6.43 14.23 7.91
C ILE A 142 7.67 14.91 8.45
N GLN A 143 8.48 15.47 7.56
CA GLN A 143 9.61 16.31 7.90
C GLN A 143 9.45 17.67 7.25
N VAL A 144 9.86 18.71 7.99
CA VAL A 144 9.90 20.08 7.50
C VAL A 144 11.36 20.49 7.32
N GLN A 145 11.69 21.06 6.16
CA GLN A 145 12.97 21.72 5.93
C GLN A 145 12.74 23.22 5.72
N PHE A 146 13.46 24.04 6.49
CA PHE A 146 13.42 25.50 6.39
C PHE A 146 14.32 26.04 5.27
N TYR A 147 14.16 27.34 4.99
CA TYR A 147 14.95 28.07 4.01
C TYR A 147 16.46 27.96 4.22
N ASP A 148 16.93 27.98 5.47
CA ASP A 148 18.35 27.85 5.84
C ASP A 148 18.90 26.41 5.68
N GLY A 149 18.06 25.47 5.26
CA GLY A 149 18.37 24.05 5.10
C GLY A 149 18.22 23.23 6.38
N SER A 150 17.99 23.86 7.53
CA SER A 150 17.72 23.16 8.79
C SER A 150 16.42 22.37 8.70
N LYS A 151 16.36 21.26 9.43
CA LYS A 151 15.22 20.35 9.46
C LYS A 151 14.57 20.40 10.84
N ALA A 152 13.24 20.29 10.87
CA ALA A 152 12.48 20.07 12.09
C ALA A 152 11.53 18.90 11.92
N ASP A 153 11.40 18.15 13.01
CA ASP A 153 10.39 17.12 13.14
C ASP A 153 9.03 17.75 13.44
N VAL A 154 7.99 17.12 12.90
CA VAL A 154 6.61 17.50 13.18
C VAL A 154 6.19 16.89 14.52
N ALA A 155 5.59 17.67 15.40
CA ALA A 155 5.04 17.21 16.68
C ALA A 155 3.60 16.68 16.52
N SER A 156 2.80 17.35 15.68
CA SER A 156 1.43 16.96 15.38
C SER A 156 0.97 17.50 14.04
N VAL A 157 0.08 16.78 13.37
CA VAL A 157 -0.82 17.39 12.40
C VAL A 157 -1.87 18.16 13.20
N HIS A 158 -1.72 19.48 13.28
CA HIS A 158 -2.53 20.35 14.11
C HIS A 158 -3.98 20.44 13.65
N ALA A 159 -4.20 20.42 12.33
CA ALA A 159 -5.52 20.32 11.76
C ALA A 159 -5.48 19.85 10.30
N THR A 160 -6.56 19.22 9.83
CA THR A 160 -6.76 18.86 8.42
C THR A 160 -8.20 19.07 8.01
N ASP A 161 -8.38 19.55 6.78
CA ASP A 161 -9.67 19.56 6.07
C ASP A 161 -9.50 18.82 4.73
N PRO A 162 -9.93 17.55 4.63
CA PRO A 162 -9.88 16.78 3.39
C PRO A 162 -10.75 17.36 2.27
N GLN A 163 -11.82 18.08 2.64
CA GLN A 163 -12.70 18.72 1.66
C GLN A 163 -12.09 20.01 1.12
N ALA A 164 -11.26 20.71 1.88
CA ALA A 164 -10.50 21.85 1.38
C ALA A 164 -9.10 21.46 0.85
N ASP A 165 -8.67 20.20 1.02
CA ASP A 165 -7.29 19.75 0.78
C ASP A 165 -6.26 20.62 1.53
N LEU A 166 -6.57 20.93 2.80
CA LEU A 166 -5.73 21.76 3.66
C LEU A 166 -5.20 20.97 4.85
N ALA A 167 -3.97 21.27 5.23
CA ALA A 167 -3.36 20.78 6.45
C ALA A 167 -2.58 21.88 7.17
N ILE A 168 -2.62 21.81 8.50
CA ILE A 168 -1.81 22.64 9.39
C ILE A 168 -0.95 21.69 10.22
N LEU A 169 0.36 21.88 10.15
CA LEU A 169 1.36 21.14 10.90
C LEU A 169 1.82 21.97 12.09
N ARG A 170 2.21 21.30 13.16
CA ARG A 170 2.94 21.89 14.29
C ARG A 170 4.28 21.19 14.43
N ILE A 171 5.37 21.94 14.34
CA ILE A 171 6.72 21.42 14.55
C ILE A 171 7.05 21.30 16.05
N GLU A 172 8.06 20.51 16.37
CA GLU A 172 8.64 20.51 17.71
C GLU A 172 9.22 21.88 18.08
N LYS A 173 9.23 22.19 19.38
CA LYS A 173 9.77 23.47 19.88
C LYS A 173 11.26 23.55 19.52
N ARG A 174 11.64 24.62 18.82
CA ARG A 174 13.04 24.92 18.54
C ARG A 174 13.76 25.36 19.83
N THR A 175 15.05 25.05 19.92
CA THR A 175 15.91 25.46 21.04
C THR A 175 16.04 26.98 21.12
N GLU A 176 16.35 27.53 22.30
CA GLU A 176 16.53 28.99 22.52
C GLU A 176 17.62 29.64 21.63
N GLN A 177 18.51 28.84 21.05
CA GLN A 177 19.56 29.31 20.13
C GLN A 177 19.10 29.43 18.67
N SER A 178 17.87 29.00 18.35
CA SER A 178 17.31 29.09 16.99
C SER A 178 16.78 30.49 16.69
N ALA A 179 16.97 30.95 15.45
CA ALA A 179 16.39 32.22 15.00
C ALA A 179 14.85 32.21 15.11
N PRO A 180 14.20 33.35 15.42
CA PRO A 180 12.75 33.48 15.41
C PRO A 180 12.16 33.06 14.06
N LEU A 181 10.99 32.43 14.08
CA LEU A 181 10.30 32.05 12.85
C LEU A 181 9.61 33.29 12.26
N GLN A 182 9.81 33.50 10.96
CA GLN A 182 9.07 34.52 10.22
C GLN A 182 7.79 33.91 9.65
N SER A 183 6.63 34.43 10.06
CA SER A 183 5.33 33.98 9.56
C SER A 183 4.78 34.90 8.45
N LEU A 184 3.96 34.34 7.56
CA LEU A 184 3.20 35.12 6.58
C LEU A 184 1.83 35.54 7.13
N PRO A 185 1.42 36.81 6.96
CA PRO A 185 0.10 37.26 7.37
C PRO A 185 -0.99 36.66 6.47
N LEU A 186 -2.09 36.19 7.07
CA LEU A 186 -3.26 35.72 6.34
C LEU A 186 -4.22 36.89 6.05
N ALA A 187 -4.67 37.04 4.82
CA ALA A 187 -5.59 38.12 4.45
C ALA A 187 -6.93 37.98 5.19
N LYS A 188 -7.41 39.09 5.78
CA LYS A 188 -8.70 39.11 6.52
C LYS A 188 -9.92 39.12 5.60
N THR A 189 -9.78 39.69 4.41
CA THR A 189 -10.84 39.84 3.41
C THR A 189 -10.33 39.46 2.03
N GLU A 190 -11.06 38.58 1.33
CA GLU A 190 -10.72 38.08 -0.01
C GLU A 190 -11.33 38.95 -1.11
N ARG A 191 -11.13 40.28 -1.04
CA ARG A 191 -11.47 41.13 -2.18
C ARG A 191 -10.44 40.92 -3.28
N ILE A 192 -10.66 39.88 -4.06
CA ILE A 192 -9.84 39.49 -5.19
C ILE A 192 -10.57 39.95 -6.46
N SER A 193 -9.90 40.78 -7.26
CA SER A 193 -10.39 41.23 -8.56
C SER A 193 -9.67 40.50 -9.69
N GLN A 194 -10.39 40.19 -10.76
CA GLN A 194 -9.75 39.66 -11.97
C GLN A 194 -8.73 40.68 -12.49
N GLY A 195 -7.51 40.20 -12.76
CA GLY A 195 -6.37 41.03 -13.14
C GLY A 195 -5.46 41.48 -12.00
N ASP A 196 -5.78 41.16 -10.73
CA ASP A 196 -4.86 41.44 -9.63
C ASP A 196 -3.54 40.67 -9.79
N LEU A 197 -2.41 41.36 -9.60
CA LEU A 197 -1.08 40.76 -9.59
C LEU A 197 -0.90 39.91 -8.34
N VAL A 198 -0.40 38.70 -8.54
CA VAL A 198 -0.16 37.72 -7.49
C VAL A 198 1.16 37.00 -7.72
N ALA A 199 1.71 36.43 -6.65
CA ALA A 199 2.85 35.53 -6.76
C ALA A 199 2.59 34.25 -5.97
N ALA A 200 3.10 33.14 -6.47
CA ALA A 200 3.27 31.90 -5.71
C ALA A 200 4.75 31.69 -5.43
N ILE A 201 5.09 31.17 -4.25
CA ILE A 201 6.45 30.77 -3.91
C ILE A 201 6.43 29.30 -3.51
N GLY A 202 7.32 28.50 -4.10
CA GLY A 202 7.38 27.07 -3.82
C GLY A 202 8.65 26.38 -4.30
N HIS A 203 8.57 25.06 -4.39
CA HIS A 203 9.70 24.16 -4.68
C HIS A 203 9.46 23.32 -5.95
N PRO A 204 9.24 23.93 -7.13
CA PRO A 204 8.93 23.18 -8.33
C PRO A 204 10.10 22.27 -8.72
N GLN A 205 9.83 20.98 -8.92
CA GLN A 205 10.82 19.96 -9.31
C GLN A 205 12.07 19.89 -8.40
N GLY A 206 11.96 20.29 -7.13
CA GLY A 206 13.09 20.31 -6.19
C GLY A 206 13.99 21.55 -6.28
N LEU A 207 13.69 22.51 -7.16
CA LEU A 207 14.37 23.81 -7.22
C LEU A 207 13.86 24.71 -6.09
N LYS A 208 14.71 24.99 -5.11
CA LYS A 208 14.32 25.69 -3.87
C LYS A 208 13.92 27.14 -4.12
N ASN A 209 12.80 27.57 -3.50
CA ASN A 209 12.32 28.95 -3.43
C ASN A 209 12.08 29.64 -4.78
N THR A 210 11.41 28.93 -5.70
CA THR A 210 11.04 29.52 -6.98
C THR A 210 9.83 30.42 -6.79
N LEU A 211 9.97 31.69 -7.17
CA LEU A 211 8.85 32.62 -7.27
C LEU A 211 8.25 32.54 -8.67
N VAL A 212 6.93 32.36 -8.72
CA VAL A 212 6.15 32.39 -9.95
C VAL A 212 5.18 33.57 -9.89
N ALA A 213 5.37 34.54 -10.78
CA ALA A 213 4.46 35.67 -10.94
C ALA A 213 3.24 35.29 -11.79
N GLY A 214 2.09 35.89 -11.50
CA GLY A 214 0.87 35.68 -12.26
C GLY A 214 -0.22 36.70 -11.97
N LEU A 215 -1.41 36.39 -12.48
CA LEU A 215 -2.61 37.21 -12.36
C LEU A 215 -3.80 36.36 -11.91
N ILE A 216 -4.73 36.97 -11.17
CA ILE A 216 -6.02 36.35 -10.90
C ILE A 216 -6.85 36.34 -12.19
N SER A 217 -7.32 35.16 -12.57
CA SER A 217 -8.21 34.97 -13.72
C SER A 217 -9.69 34.93 -13.34
N GLY A 218 -10.02 34.67 -12.07
CA GLY A 218 -11.38 34.67 -11.55
C GLY A 218 -11.60 33.61 -10.48
N TYR A 219 -12.85 33.16 -10.33
CA TYR A 219 -13.22 32.00 -9.53
C TYR A 219 -13.79 30.91 -10.42
N GLN A 220 -13.49 29.66 -10.07
CA GLN A 220 -14.01 28.49 -10.78
C GLN A 220 -14.54 27.49 -9.76
N GLU A 221 -15.74 26.95 -10.01
CA GLU A 221 -16.26 25.84 -9.23
C GLU A 221 -15.73 24.52 -9.79
N ILE A 222 -15.03 23.74 -8.95
CA ILE A 222 -14.48 22.43 -9.29
C ILE A 222 -14.83 21.46 -8.16
N ASN A 223 -15.48 20.34 -8.50
CA ASN A 223 -15.93 19.34 -7.51
C ASN A 223 -16.73 19.96 -6.34
N SER A 224 -17.62 20.91 -6.65
CA SER A 224 -18.41 21.67 -5.66
C SER A 224 -17.58 22.53 -4.69
N ARG A 225 -16.35 22.90 -5.09
CA ARG A 225 -15.46 23.80 -4.35
C ARG A 225 -15.23 25.06 -5.17
N GLN A 226 -15.36 26.23 -4.56
CA GLN A 226 -15.03 27.49 -5.19
C GLN A 226 -13.53 27.76 -5.06
N LEU A 227 -12.80 27.70 -6.16
CA LEU A 227 -11.35 27.90 -6.19
C LEU A 227 -10.99 29.23 -6.85
N ILE A 228 -9.88 29.83 -6.40
CA ILE A 228 -9.27 30.98 -7.08
C ILE A 228 -8.57 30.47 -8.32
N GLN A 229 -8.96 30.95 -9.49
CA GLN A 229 -8.30 30.64 -10.75
C GLN A 229 -7.15 31.61 -11.00
N VAL A 230 -5.97 31.08 -11.28
CA VAL A 230 -4.75 31.87 -11.50
C VAL A 230 -4.11 31.56 -12.86
N GLY A 231 -3.70 32.61 -13.56
CA GLY A 231 -2.91 32.52 -14.79
C GLY A 231 -1.43 32.55 -14.45
N MET A 232 -0.85 31.39 -14.12
CA MET A 232 0.58 31.23 -13.78
C MET A 232 1.07 29.81 -14.07
N ALA A 233 2.38 29.68 -14.30
CA ALA A 233 3.02 28.38 -14.49
C ALA A 233 3.11 27.62 -13.15
N ILE A 234 2.18 26.71 -12.90
CA ILE A 234 2.20 25.83 -11.73
C ILE A 234 2.75 24.46 -12.16
N ASP A 235 3.68 23.92 -11.36
CA ASP A 235 4.22 22.57 -11.52
C ASP A 235 4.26 21.82 -10.18
N HIS A 236 4.55 20.52 -10.25
CA HIS A 236 4.73 19.67 -9.08
C HIS A 236 5.78 20.27 -8.14
N GLY A 237 5.42 20.44 -6.87
CA GLY A 237 6.25 21.06 -5.83
C GLY A 237 5.79 22.47 -5.40
N ASN A 238 4.94 23.16 -6.18
CA ASN A 238 4.30 24.40 -5.75
C ASN A 238 3.04 24.16 -4.88
N SER A 239 2.46 22.96 -4.93
CA SER A 239 1.30 22.58 -4.11
C SER A 239 1.59 22.78 -2.62
N GLY A 240 0.63 23.35 -1.92
CA GLY A 240 0.70 23.76 -0.53
C GLY A 240 1.38 25.11 -0.29
N GLY A 241 1.97 25.72 -1.33
CA GLY A 241 2.59 27.04 -1.25
C GLY A 241 1.57 28.19 -1.19
N PRO A 242 1.96 29.35 -0.64
CA PRO A 242 1.08 30.50 -0.52
C PRO A 242 0.89 31.22 -1.86
N LEU A 243 -0.34 31.64 -2.13
CA LEU A 243 -0.67 32.64 -3.14
C LEU A 243 -0.71 34.02 -2.46
N LEU A 244 0.20 34.90 -2.84
CA LEU A 244 0.45 36.19 -2.19
C LEU A 244 -0.11 37.35 -3.01
N ASN A 245 -0.73 38.30 -2.31
CA ASN A 245 -1.13 39.60 -2.87
C ASN A 245 0.02 40.62 -2.84
N ARG A 246 -0.27 41.85 -3.26
CA ARG A 246 0.70 42.96 -3.29
C ARG A 246 1.26 43.36 -1.92
N GLN A 247 0.53 43.04 -0.85
CA GLN A 247 0.90 43.35 0.53
C GLN A 247 1.74 42.23 1.18
N GLY A 248 1.94 41.11 0.47
CA GLY A 248 2.58 39.92 1.04
C GLY A 248 1.66 39.11 1.95
N GLU A 249 0.36 39.35 1.89
CA GLU A 249 -0.63 38.56 2.60
C GLU A 249 -1.04 37.35 1.76
N VAL A 250 -1.26 36.22 2.44
CA VAL A 250 -1.75 34.99 1.83
C VAL A 250 -3.24 35.14 1.55
N ILE A 251 -3.62 35.04 0.27
CA ILE A 251 -5.01 35.07 -0.18
C ILE A 251 -5.53 33.70 -0.62
N GLY A 252 -4.63 32.73 -0.81
CA GLY A 252 -4.99 31.34 -1.11
C GLY A 252 -3.81 30.39 -1.01
N ILE A 253 -4.08 29.10 -1.19
CA ILE A 253 -3.10 28.02 -1.11
C ILE A 253 -3.11 27.26 -2.43
N ILE A 254 -1.98 27.22 -3.14
CA ILE A 254 -1.87 26.56 -4.44
C ILE A 254 -2.18 25.08 -4.28
N THR A 255 -3.15 24.55 -5.05
CA THR A 255 -3.65 23.18 -4.87
C THR A 255 -3.65 22.36 -6.16
N TYR A 256 -4.27 22.86 -7.23
CA TYR A 256 -4.44 22.12 -8.49
C TYR A 256 -3.79 22.83 -9.67
N LYS A 257 -3.30 22.02 -10.62
CA LYS A 257 -2.91 22.46 -11.98
C LYS A 257 -3.95 21.95 -12.98
N SER A 258 -4.30 22.75 -13.98
CA SER A 258 -5.10 22.27 -15.11
C SER A 258 -4.32 21.22 -15.92
N GLY A 259 -4.91 20.05 -16.15
CA GLY A 259 -4.33 19.00 -16.99
C GLY A 259 -4.48 19.23 -18.49
N THR A 260 -5.27 20.22 -18.91
CA THR A 260 -5.62 20.50 -20.31
C THR A 260 -5.11 21.86 -20.79
N THR A 261 -4.91 22.82 -19.88
CA THR A 261 -4.50 24.19 -20.21
C THR A 261 -3.18 24.53 -19.55
N VAL A 262 -2.18 24.82 -20.38
CA VAL A 262 -0.86 25.27 -19.92
C VAL A 262 -1.00 26.64 -19.22
N ASN A 263 -0.30 26.83 -18.09
CA ASN A 263 -0.30 28.07 -17.28
C ASN A 263 -1.63 28.46 -16.63
N LEU A 264 -2.49 27.47 -16.38
CA LEU A 264 -3.71 27.65 -15.58
C LEU A 264 -3.62 26.82 -14.29
N GLY A 265 -3.82 27.48 -13.17
CA GLY A 265 -3.77 26.88 -11.85
C GLY A 265 -4.94 27.29 -10.96
N PHE A 266 -5.09 26.58 -9.84
CA PHE A 266 -6.14 26.83 -8.87
C PHE A 266 -5.60 26.84 -7.44
N ALA A 267 -6.08 27.79 -6.65
CA ALA A 267 -5.76 27.93 -5.24
C ALA A 267 -7.03 27.85 -4.37
N MET A 268 -6.93 27.18 -3.24
CA MET A 268 -7.97 27.17 -2.21
C MET A 268 -8.00 28.54 -1.50
N PRO A 269 -9.14 29.23 -1.41
CA PRO A 269 -9.24 30.52 -0.71
C PRO A 269 -8.80 30.43 0.76
N VAL A 270 -8.12 31.46 1.26
CA VAL A 270 -7.54 31.50 2.62
C VAL A 270 -8.59 31.42 3.74
N VAL A 271 -9.87 31.73 3.47
CA VAL A 271 -10.97 31.59 4.42
C VAL A 271 -11.12 30.16 4.92
N HIS A 272 -10.88 29.15 4.08
CA HIS A 272 -10.91 27.76 4.51
C HIS A 272 -9.78 27.46 5.50
N LEU A 273 -8.58 28.00 5.27
CA LEU A 273 -7.46 27.86 6.20
C LEU A 273 -7.73 28.57 7.54
N ARG A 274 -8.36 29.76 7.51
CA ARG A 274 -8.78 30.47 8.72
C ARG A 274 -9.83 29.70 9.52
N ASN A 275 -10.86 29.18 8.85
CA ASN A 275 -11.87 28.35 9.51
C ASN A 275 -11.25 27.10 10.16
N LEU A 276 -10.25 26.51 9.50
CA LEU A 276 -9.50 25.37 10.03
C LEU A 276 -8.63 25.73 11.24
N LEU A 277 -8.08 26.96 11.28
CA LEU A 277 -7.38 27.50 12.45
C LEU A 277 -8.32 27.79 13.63
N ASP A 278 -9.55 28.24 13.37
CA ASP A 278 -10.54 28.55 14.41
C ASP A 278 -11.10 27.29 15.08
N ALA A 279 -11.13 26.16 14.36
CA ALA A 279 -11.63 24.88 14.85
C ALA A 279 -10.66 23.71 14.55
N PRO A 280 -9.47 23.68 15.20
CA PRO A 280 -8.45 22.68 14.90
C PRO A 280 -8.84 21.27 15.40
N ASN A 281 -8.41 20.25 14.66
CA ASN A 281 -8.60 18.83 14.96
C ASN A 281 -7.24 18.10 15.10
N PRO A 282 -6.47 18.36 16.17
CA PRO A 282 -5.08 17.94 16.25
C PRO A 282 -4.91 16.43 16.44
N ILE A 283 -4.00 15.86 15.65
CA ILE A 283 -3.53 14.47 15.74
C ILE A 283 -2.02 14.51 16.00
N SER A 284 -1.57 14.02 17.16
CA SER A 284 -0.14 13.90 17.49
C SER A 284 0.60 13.03 16.47
N MET A 285 1.87 13.30 16.18
CA MET A 285 2.61 12.47 15.23
C MET A 285 2.70 11.00 15.62
N GLN A 286 2.68 10.66 16.92
CA GLN A 286 2.59 9.27 17.37
C GLN A 286 1.30 8.56 16.93
N ARG A 287 0.19 9.31 16.79
CA ARG A 287 -1.10 8.83 16.29
C ARG A 287 -1.28 9.04 14.79
N TRP A 288 -0.52 9.95 14.19
CA TRP A 288 -0.52 10.19 12.76
C TRP A 288 0.36 9.17 12.03
N VAL A 289 1.55 8.88 12.54
CA VAL A 289 2.45 7.86 12.00
C VAL A 289 1.99 6.50 12.51
N THR A 290 0.86 6.03 11.99
CA THR A 290 0.28 4.73 12.36
C THR A 290 0.70 3.62 11.42
N ILE A 291 1.17 3.96 10.20
CA ILE A 291 1.61 2.95 9.26
C ILE A 291 2.89 2.31 9.76
N GLY A 292 2.77 1.03 10.05
CA GLY A 292 3.84 0.25 10.62
C GLY A 292 4.00 0.44 12.12
N ALA A 293 3.12 1.15 12.85
CA ALA A 293 3.26 1.23 14.30
C ALA A 293 3.04 -0.15 14.94
N LEU A 294 3.78 -0.45 16.02
CA LEU A 294 3.49 -1.65 16.81
C LEU A 294 2.08 -1.57 17.38
N ASN A 295 1.34 -2.68 17.37
CA ASN A 295 0.11 -2.77 18.13
C ASN A 295 0.44 -2.67 19.64
N ALA A 296 0.08 -1.55 20.27
CA ALA A 296 0.40 -1.26 21.67
C ALA A 296 -0.26 -2.24 22.66
N THR A 297 -1.31 -2.95 22.25
CA THR A 297 -1.94 -4.02 23.04
C THR A 297 -1.14 -5.33 23.00
N GLN A 298 -0.23 -5.49 22.04
CA GLN A 298 0.60 -6.67 21.84
C GLN A 298 2.06 -6.43 22.23
N TRP A 299 2.55 -5.21 22.05
CA TRP A 299 3.97 -4.88 22.14
C TRP A 299 4.22 -3.57 22.86
N THR A 300 5.25 -3.56 23.70
CA THR A 300 5.77 -2.38 24.39
C THR A 300 7.23 -2.16 23.99
N PRO A 301 7.54 -1.20 23.09
CA PRO A 301 8.90 -0.83 22.80
C PRO A 301 9.51 -0.06 23.98
N LEU A 302 10.74 -0.39 24.35
CA LEU A 302 11.48 0.19 25.46
C LEU A 302 12.90 0.52 25.01
N MET A 303 13.52 1.49 25.68
CA MET A 303 14.90 1.90 25.43
C MET A 303 15.17 2.40 23.98
N GLY A 304 14.23 3.14 23.38
CA GLY A 304 14.42 3.76 22.06
C GLY A 304 14.42 2.76 20.90
N ALA A 305 15.14 3.09 19.82
CA ALA A 305 15.00 2.48 18.48
C ALA A 305 13.60 2.61 17.87
N THR A 306 13.52 2.44 16.56
CA THR A 306 12.26 2.50 15.82
C THR A 306 11.79 1.09 15.54
N TRP A 307 10.76 0.65 16.26
CA TRP A 307 10.10 -0.63 16.03
C TRP A 307 8.86 -0.43 15.18
N ARG A 308 8.72 -1.24 14.13
CA ARG A 308 7.57 -1.20 13.23
C ARG A 308 6.98 -2.59 13.02
N GLN A 309 5.67 -2.71 12.79
CA GLN A 309 4.99 -3.96 12.48
C GLN A 309 4.20 -3.84 11.18
N ARG A 310 4.39 -4.78 10.25
CA ARG A 310 3.64 -4.83 9.00
C ARG A 310 3.46 -6.27 8.53
N ALA A 311 2.23 -6.65 8.21
CA ALA A 311 1.89 -7.98 7.71
C ALA A 311 2.51 -9.14 8.54
N GLY A 312 2.46 -9.03 9.87
CA GLY A 312 3.02 -10.03 10.78
C GLY A 312 4.54 -10.03 10.95
N ARG A 313 5.28 -9.17 10.21
CA ARG A 313 6.70 -8.91 10.47
C ARG A 313 6.86 -7.75 11.46
N ILE A 314 7.81 -7.86 12.37
CA ILE A 314 8.29 -6.75 13.20
C ILE A 314 9.69 -6.38 12.72
N GLN A 315 9.91 -5.11 12.39
CA GLN A 315 11.19 -4.57 11.97
C GLN A 315 11.72 -3.61 13.02
N VAL A 316 13.03 -3.58 13.19
CA VAL A 316 13.70 -2.62 14.08
C VAL A 316 14.88 -1.96 13.40
N SER A 317 14.99 -0.64 13.57
CA SER A 317 16.10 0.18 13.07
C SER A 317 16.43 1.34 14.02
N GLY A 318 17.53 2.06 13.73
CA GLY A 318 18.02 3.17 14.56
C GLY A 318 18.65 2.70 15.87
N GLN A 319 19.31 3.57 16.63
CA GLN A 319 20.06 3.17 17.84
C GLN A 319 19.16 3.10 19.08
N GLY A 320 19.36 2.07 19.92
CA GLY A 320 18.73 2.00 21.24
C GLY A 320 19.43 2.93 22.24
N ARG A 321 18.69 3.38 23.26
CA ARG A 321 19.18 4.25 24.34
C ARG A 321 19.84 3.46 25.49
N GLY A 322 19.61 2.14 25.55
CA GLY A 322 20.24 1.28 26.55
C GLY A 322 21.71 0.99 26.26
N PHE A 323 22.42 0.41 27.23
CA PHE A 323 23.82 0.03 27.07
C PHE A 323 24.06 -0.83 25.82
N GLY A 324 25.15 -0.55 25.10
CA GLY A 324 25.50 -1.24 23.86
C GLY A 324 24.50 -1.02 22.72
N GLY A 325 23.70 0.06 22.75
CA GLY A 325 22.65 0.34 21.78
C GLY A 325 21.41 -0.55 21.95
N ARG A 326 21.23 -1.10 23.16
CA ARG A 326 20.12 -2.00 23.51
C ARG A 326 18.78 -1.32 23.35
N SER A 327 17.85 -2.03 22.72
CA SER A 327 16.42 -1.72 22.69
C SER A 327 15.62 -3.01 22.87
N LEU A 328 14.53 -2.95 23.62
CA LEU A 328 13.64 -4.10 23.89
C LEU A 328 12.27 -3.82 23.26
N CYS A 329 11.60 -4.87 22.83
CA CYS A 329 10.20 -4.83 22.43
C CYS A 329 9.49 -5.98 23.13
N LEU A 330 8.86 -5.66 24.27
CA LEU A 330 8.27 -6.66 25.16
C LEU A 330 6.85 -7.00 24.72
N SER A 331 6.56 -8.28 24.61
CA SER A 331 5.20 -8.76 24.35
C SER A 331 4.30 -8.52 25.57
N THR A 332 3.00 -8.43 25.33
CA THR A 332 1.97 -8.52 26.37
C THR A 332 1.57 -9.96 26.66
N ILE A 333 1.98 -10.93 25.82
CA ILE A 333 1.80 -12.35 26.09
C ILE A 333 2.62 -12.74 27.32
N THR A 334 1.93 -13.35 28.29
CA THR A 334 2.55 -13.95 29.48
C THR A 334 2.50 -15.47 29.36
N PRO A 335 3.61 -16.19 29.56
CA PRO A 335 3.58 -17.65 29.64
C PRO A 335 2.60 -18.12 30.73
N ASP A 336 1.82 -19.18 30.45
CA ASP A 336 0.89 -19.77 31.42
C ASP A 336 1.61 -20.26 32.68
N ASP A 337 2.77 -20.89 32.49
CA ASP A 337 3.73 -21.19 33.55
C ASP A 337 5.04 -20.47 33.25
N ALA A 338 5.37 -19.47 34.08
CA ALA A 338 6.59 -18.68 33.92
C ALA A 338 7.89 -19.46 34.18
N ARG A 339 7.79 -20.71 34.66
CA ARG A 339 8.92 -21.63 34.86
C ARG A 339 8.87 -22.87 33.97
N ASP A 340 7.81 -23.10 33.19
CA ASP A 340 7.76 -24.19 32.22
C ASP A 340 7.08 -23.72 30.93
N PHE A 341 7.88 -23.24 29.98
CA PHE A 341 7.38 -22.75 28.70
C PHE A 341 8.41 -22.85 27.59
N GLU A 342 7.91 -22.75 26.36
CA GLU A 342 8.68 -22.53 25.15
C GLU A 342 8.32 -21.19 24.53
N MET A 343 9.32 -20.52 23.95
CA MET A 343 9.08 -19.38 23.07
C MET A 343 9.98 -19.44 21.85
N GLY A 344 9.50 -18.91 20.73
CA GLY A 344 10.23 -18.93 19.47
C GLY A 344 9.92 -17.74 18.59
N VAL A 345 10.86 -17.43 17.70
CA VAL A 345 10.73 -16.36 16.69
C VAL A 345 11.62 -16.66 15.51
N TRP A 346 11.18 -16.31 14.31
CA TRP A 346 12.07 -16.18 13.17
C TRP A 346 12.75 -14.82 13.20
N VAL A 347 14.07 -14.77 13.08
CA VAL A 347 14.85 -13.54 13.02
C VAL A 347 15.74 -13.53 11.79
N LYS A 348 15.87 -12.37 11.16
CA LYS A 348 16.85 -12.09 10.11
C LYS A 348 17.59 -10.80 10.46
N LEU A 349 18.91 -10.86 10.47
CA LEU A 349 19.78 -9.69 10.65
C LEU A 349 20.13 -9.14 9.27
N GLU A 350 20.02 -7.81 9.09
CA GLU A 350 20.52 -7.16 7.88
C GLU A 350 22.06 -6.99 7.94
N LYS A 351 22.61 -6.85 9.15
CA LYS A 351 24.06 -6.75 9.40
C LYS A 351 24.50 -7.61 10.58
N GLU A 352 25.49 -8.46 10.35
CA GLU A 352 26.07 -9.38 11.36
C GLU A 352 26.94 -8.68 12.41
N SER A 353 27.34 -7.41 12.18
CA SER A 353 28.05 -6.59 13.17
C SER A 353 27.24 -6.37 14.46
N GLY A 354 25.94 -6.62 14.36
CA GLY A 354 24.94 -6.42 15.37
C GLY A 354 24.55 -7.64 16.21
N ALA A 355 23.40 -7.54 16.86
CA ALA A 355 22.71 -8.64 17.52
C ALA A 355 21.21 -8.34 17.63
N ALA A 356 20.37 -9.35 17.43
CA ALA A 356 18.91 -9.27 17.56
C ALA A 356 18.30 -10.65 17.78
N GLY A 357 17.31 -10.80 18.65
CA GLY A 357 16.66 -12.10 18.92
C GLY A 357 15.70 -12.07 20.10
N LEU A 358 15.61 -13.19 20.84
CA LEU A 358 14.63 -13.42 21.89
C LEU A 358 15.02 -12.77 23.22
N VAL A 359 14.01 -12.29 23.94
CA VAL A 359 14.05 -11.94 25.37
C VAL A 359 13.08 -12.87 26.08
N PHE A 360 13.58 -13.75 26.94
CA PHE A 360 12.74 -14.72 27.65
C PHE A 360 12.52 -14.38 29.13
N HIS A 361 13.09 -13.26 29.57
CA HIS A 361 12.84 -12.64 30.86
C HIS A 361 13.23 -11.16 30.77
N SER A 362 12.39 -10.25 31.27
CA SER A 362 12.72 -8.84 31.49
C SER A 362 11.88 -8.24 32.61
N ASP A 363 12.48 -7.34 33.38
CA ASP A 363 11.78 -6.51 34.38
C ASP A 363 11.14 -5.23 33.78
N GLY A 364 11.26 -5.03 32.47
CA GLY A 364 10.83 -3.78 31.80
C GLY A 364 11.79 -2.62 31.97
N GLN A 365 12.92 -2.84 32.64
CA GLN A 365 14.02 -1.91 32.80
C GLN A 365 15.29 -2.60 32.29
N ASP A 366 16.41 -2.46 32.99
CA ASP A 366 17.70 -2.87 32.50
C ASP A 366 18.03 -4.36 32.67
N ARG A 367 17.21 -5.12 33.43
CA ARG A 367 17.45 -6.53 33.69
C ARG A 367 16.68 -7.41 32.72
N HIS A 368 17.41 -8.26 32.01
CA HIS A 368 16.78 -9.22 31.10
C HIS A 368 17.71 -10.38 30.75
N TYR A 369 17.12 -11.50 30.33
CA TYR A 369 17.81 -12.57 29.64
C TYR A 369 17.52 -12.52 28.15
N GLY A 370 18.50 -12.88 27.32
CA GLY A 370 18.31 -12.94 25.89
C GLY A 370 19.11 -14.04 25.19
N PHE A 371 18.55 -14.52 24.08
CA PHE A 371 19.17 -15.49 23.19
C PHE A 371 19.09 -15.00 21.74
N TYR A 372 20.25 -14.79 21.11
CA TYR A 372 20.32 -14.12 19.81
C TYR A 372 21.64 -14.40 19.06
N PRO A 373 21.64 -14.35 17.72
CA PRO A 373 22.86 -14.25 16.95
C PRO A 373 23.61 -12.94 17.21
N SER A 374 24.94 -13.01 17.20
CA SER A 374 25.85 -11.87 17.27
C SER A 374 27.17 -12.22 16.62
N ALA A 375 27.60 -11.46 15.60
CA ALA A 375 28.87 -11.66 14.90
C ALA A 375 29.09 -13.11 14.44
N GLY A 376 28.08 -13.72 13.81
CA GLY A 376 28.16 -15.10 13.30
C GLY A 376 28.06 -16.21 14.34
N LYS A 377 27.86 -15.91 15.62
CA LYS A 377 27.69 -16.89 16.70
C LYS A 377 26.34 -16.74 17.39
N LEU A 378 25.89 -17.76 18.11
CA LEU A 378 24.71 -17.71 18.97
C LEU A 378 25.11 -17.42 20.41
N ARG A 379 24.48 -16.41 21.01
CA ARG A 379 24.80 -15.93 22.36
C ARG A 379 23.58 -16.05 23.27
N LEU A 380 23.82 -16.63 24.45
CA LEU A 380 22.93 -16.59 25.61
C LEU A 380 23.51 -15.60 26.62
N SER A 381 22.76 -14.56 26.98
CA SER A 381 23.22 -13.49 27.88
C SER A 381 22.21 -13.18 28.97
N ARG A 382 22.72 -12.67 30.09
CA ARG A 382 21.96 -12.06 31.17
C ARG A 382 22.48 -10.65 31.41
N PHE A 383 21.56 -9.72 31.58
CA PHE A 383 21.85 -8.36 32.02
C PHE A 383 21.22 -8.17 33.39
N ASP A 384 22.05 -7.76 34.35
CA ASP A 384 21.69 -7.49 35.74
C ASP A 384 21.56 -5.97 36.01
N GLY A 385 21.77 -5.13 34.99
CA GLY A 385 21.51 -3.69 35.04
C GLY A 385 21.99 -2.91 33.81
N ALA A 386 22.31 -1.63 34.02
CA ALA A 386 22.32 -0.61 32.96
C ALA A 386 23.66 -0.44 32.24
N ASP A 387 24.72 -1.12 32.67
CA ASP A 387 26.07 -0.95 32.16
C ASP A 387 26.80 -2.27 31.84
N VAL A 388 28.02 -2.15 31.33
CA VAL A 388 28.86 -3.27 30.90
C VAL A 388 29.25 -4.21 32.05
N PHE A 389 29.39 -3.69 33.27
CA PHE A 389 29.82 -4.49 34.43
C PHE A 389 28.70 -5.39 34.94
N GLN A 390 27.46 -5.06 34.57
CA GLN A 390 26.26 -5.82 34.87
C GLN A 390 25.78 -6.65 33.67
N TRP A 391 26.64 -6.90 32.69
CA TRP A 391 26.36 -7.78 31.56
C TRP A 391 27.17 -9.08 31.69
N GLN A 392 26.46 -10.21 31.63
CA GLN A 392 27.05 -11.55 31.65
C GLN A 392 26.72 -12.31 30.36
N VAL A 393 27.77 -12.79 29.69
CA VAL A 393 27.63 -13.77 28.60
C VAL A 393 27.66 -15.16 29.23
N LEU A 394 26.50 -15.81 29.32
CA LEU A 394 26.35 -17.13 29.94
C LEU A 394 26.97 -18.21 29.03
N ARG A 395 26.66 -18.12 27.73
CA ARG A 395 27.21 -18.98 26.67
C ARG A 395 27.32 -18.22 25.35
N GLU A 396 28.34 -18.55 24.57
CA GLU A 396 28.49 -18.11 23.18
C GLU A 396 29.06 -19.28 22.38
N VAL A 397 28.36 -19.71 21.34
CA VAL A 397 28.71 -20.88 20.54
C VAL A 397 28.66 -20.57 19.04
N PRO A 398 29.65 -20.99 18.24
CA PRO A 398 29.44 -21.12 16.80
C PRO A 398 28.40 -22.21 16.55
N SER A 399 27.57 -22.06 15.52
CA SER A 399 26.61 -23.09 15.14
C SER A 399 26.49 -23.15 13.62
N GLU A 400 26.67 -24.34 13.05
CA GLU A 400 26.37 -24.61 11.63
C GLU A 400 24.88 -24.45 11.33
N SER A 401 24.03 -24.52 12.37
CA SER A 401 22.60 -24.29 12.23
C SER A 401 22.25 -22.82 12.01
N TYR A 402 23.13 -21.88 12.35
CA TYR A 402 22.92 -20.45 12.10
C TYR A 402 23.34 -20.08 10.68
N ARG A 403 22.47 -19.37 9.97
CA ARG A 403 22.67 -18.97 8.57
C ARG A 403 22.71 -17.43 8.48
N PRO A 404 23.91 -16.81 8.44
CA PRO A 404 24.06 -15.37 8.37
C PRO A 404 23.29 -14.75 7.19
N GLY A 405 22.63 -13.61 7.42
CA GLY A 405 21.82 -12.93 6.40
C GLY A 405 20.52 -13.65 5.96
N GLU A 406 20.22 -14.82 6.50
CA GLU A 406 18.98 -15.55 6.24
C GLU A 406 17.99 -15.47 7.41
N TRP A 407 16.77 -15.97 7.20
CA TRP A 407 15.82 -16.21 8.27
C TRP A 407 16.25 -17.41 9.11
N ASN A 408 16.38 -17.20 10.42
CA ASN A 408 16.73 -18.22 11.39
C ASN A 408 15.64 -18.35 12.45
N TYR A 409 15.17 -19.56 12.70
CA TYR A 409 14.21 -19.83 13.76
C TYR A 409 14.93 -20.04 15.08
N LEU A 410 14.81 -19.09 16.00
CA LEU A 410 15.29 -19.20 17.36
C LEU A 410 14.16 -19.75 18.24
N ARG A 411 14.49 -20.71 19.10
CA ARG A 411 13.55 -21.22 20.11
C ARG A 411 14.28 -21.42 21.42
N ILE A 412 13.62 -21.13 22.53
CA ILE A 412 14.10 -21.46 23.87
C ILE A 412 13.02 -22.23 24.63
N ARG A 413 13.44 -23.25 25.35
CA ARG A 413 12.65 -23.96 26.35
C ARG A 413 13.21 -23.62 27.74
N VAL A 414 12.33 -23.21 28.64
CA VAL A 414 12.62 -22.89 30.04
C VAL A 414 11.93 -23.94 30.90
N GLN A 415 12.68 -24.65 31.74
CA GLN A 415 12.18 -25.67 32.66
C GLN A 415 12.83 -25.51 34.04
N GLY A 416 12.24 -24.65 34.87
CA GLY A 416 12.81 -24.23 36.14
C GLY A 416 14.16 -23.53 35.92
N PRO A 417 15.27 -24.07 36.46
CA PRO A 417 16.61 -23.52 36.23
C PRO A 417 17.23 -23.98 34.89
N GLU A 418 16.64 -24.97 34.21
CA GLU A 418 17.21 -25.52 32.98
C GLU A 418 16.73 -24.72 31.75
N LEU A 419 17.69 -24.25 30.94
CA LEU A 419 17.48 -23.46 29.73
C LEU A 419 18.04 -24.23 28.53
N SER A 420 17.19 -24.49 27.53
CA SER A 420 17.58 -25.15 26.28
C SER A 420 17.31 -24.23 25.10
N CYS A 421 18.36 -23.80 24.40
CA CYS A 421 18.27 -22.91 23.23
C CYS A 421 18.49 -23.69 21.93
N TYR A 422 17.67 -23.39 20.93
CA TYR A 422 17.66 -24.02 19.62
C TYR A 422 17.77 -22.97 18.52
N CYS A 423 18.47 -23.31 17.43
CA CYS A 423 18.48 -22.54 16.20
C CYS A 423 18.22 -23.48 15.02
N ASN A 424 17.19 -23.15 14.22
CA ASN A 424 16.70 -23.97 13.11
C ASN A 424 16.43 -25.43 13.54
N ASP A 425 15.69 -25.56 14.65
CA ASP A 425 15.32 -26.82 15.32
C ASP A 425 16.47 -27.69 15.87
N GLN A 426 17.73 -27.26 15.71
CA GLN A 426 18.88 -27.92 16.33
C GLN A 426 19.18 -27.31 17.71
N LEU A 427 19.39 -28.17 18.71
CA LEU A 427 19.80 -27.77 20.06
C LEU A 427 21.23 -27.25 20.02
N VAL A 428 21.45 -26.03 20.48
CA VAL A 428 22.77 -25.37 20.43
C VAL A 428 23.36 -25.06 21.80
N VAL A 429 22.51 -24.81 22.80
CA VAL A 429 22.94 -24.49 24.17
C VAL A 429 22.02 -25.18 25.17
N GLU A 430 22.63 -25.87 26.12
CA GLU A 430 21.99 -26.27 27.39
C GLU A 430 22.72 -25.53 28.51
N PHE A 431 21.95 -24.87 29.39
CA PHE A 431 22.50 -24.09 30.48
C PHE A 431 21.58 -24.15 31.68
N ARG A 432 22.17 -24.32 32.87
CA ARG A 432 21.46 -24.27 34.13
C ARG A 432 21.76 -22.96 34.86
N ASP A 433 20.72 -22.21 35.22
CA ASP A 433 20.82 -21.00 36.03
C ASP A 433 19.81 -21.03 37.19
N ASP A 434 20.28 -21.37 38.39
CA ASP A 434 19.43 -21.38 39.59
C ASP A 434 18.98 -19.97 40.02
N THR A 435 19.53 -18.90 39.41
CA THR A 435 19.10 -17.51 39.65
C THR A 435 17.98 -17.04 38.73
N TYR A 436 17.58 -17.86 37.75
CA TYR A 436 16.51 -17.51 36.81
C TYR A 436 15.17 -17.29 37.54
N THR A 437 14.50 -16.20 37.17
CA THR A 437 13.20 -15.80 37.73
C THR A 437 12.16 -15.57 36.64
N HIS A 438 10.91 -15.27 37.01
CA HIS A 438 9.87 -14.94 36.05
C HIS A 438 9.99 -13.47 35.61
N GLY A 439 9.65 -13.18 34.36
CA GLY A 439 9.67 -11.83 33.81
C GLY A 439 8.87 -11.74 32.52
N ARG A 440 8.84 -10.54 31.92
CA ARG A 440 8.22 -10.33 30.61
C ARG A 440 9.07 -10.92 29.49
N VAL A 441 8.41 -11.39 28.44
CA VAL A 441 9.06 -11.97 27.25
C VAL A 441 8.94 -11.02 26.06
N GLY A 442 9.77 -11.18 25.03
CA GLY A 442 9.71 -10.36 23.83
C GLY A 442 10.95 -10.47 22.96
N LEU A 443 11.34 -9.34 22.37
CA LEU A 443 12.42 -9.20 21.42
C LEU A 443 13.46 -8.20 21.93
N ALA A 444 14.71 -8.39 21.51
CA ALA A 444 15.79 -7.43 21.76
C ALA A 444 16.59 -7.19 20.50
N LYS A 445 17.21 -6.01 20.46
CA LYS A 445 18.25 -5.68 19.50
C LYS A 445 19.32 -4.82 20.16
N PHE A 446 20.52 -4.84 19.60
CA PHE A 446 21.69 -4.13 20.12
C PHE A 446 22.34 -3.28 19.03
N ARG A 447 23.22 -2.35 19.40
CA ARG A 447 24.00 -1.49 18.49
C ARG A 447 23.10 -0.77 17.46
N ASP A 448 23.61 -0.58 16.25
CA ASP A 448 22.92 -0.07 15.07
C ASP A 448 22.30 -1.20 14.21
N THR A 449 22.11 -2.40 14.79
CA THR A 449 21.53 -3.55 14.08
C THR A 449 20.15 -3.22 13.54
N GLU A 450 19.98 -3.45 12.24
CA GLU A 450 18.67 -3.59 11.62
C GLU A 450 18.30 -5.07 11.54
N ALA A 451 17.09 -5.40 12.00
CA ALA A 451 16.61 -6.77 12.04
C ALA A 451 15.12 -6.85 11.77
N SER A 452 14.72 -7.99 11.20
CA SER A 452 13.32 -8.37 10.98
C SER A 452 12.98 -9.61 11.79
N PHE A 453 11.77 -9.65 12.33
CA PHE A 453 11.22 -10.74 13.12
C PHE A 453 9.87 -11.17 12.55
N LYS A 454 9.51 -12.46 12.66
CA LYS A 454 8.15 -12.94 12.39
C LYS A 454 7.83 -14.20 13.19
N GLY A 455 6.54 -14.49 13.35
CA GLY A 455 6.07 -15.72 14.00
C GLY A 455 6.51 -15.85 15.45
N PHE A 456 6.49 -14.74 16.21
CA PHE A 456 6.73 -14.79 17.66
C PHE A 456 5.62 -15.60 18.33
N ALA A 457 5.99 -16.61 19.11
CA ALA A 457 5.04 -17.46 19.80
C ALA A 457 5.56 -17.86 21.18
N VAL A 458 4.64 -18.07 22.12
CA VAL A 458 4.89 -18.55 23.48
C VAL A 458 3.84 -19.62 23.80
N GLY A 459 4.25 -20.71 24.44
CA GLY A 459 3.33 -21.75 24.90
C GLY A 459 4.05 -22.89 25.59
N GLN A 460 3.32 -23.86 26.15
CA GLN A 460 3.94 -25.01 26.85
C GLN A 460 4.77 -25.90 25.91
N LYS A 461 4.36 -25.99 24.64
CA LYS A 461 5.07 -26.74 23.61
C LYS A 461 4.80 -26.13 22.24
N LEU A 462 5.84 -25.63 21.59
CA LEU A 462 5.70 -25.10 20.23
C LEU A 462 5.81 -26.26 19.23
N SER A 463 4.82 -26.37 18.34
CA SER A 463 4.79 -27.36 17.27
C SER A 463 5.74 -26.93 16.15
N SER A 464 6.91 -27.57 16.01
CA SER A 464 7.64 -27.53 14.74
C SER A 464 6.94 -28.50 13.77
N PRO A 465 6.35 -28.04 12.64
CA PRO A 465 5.72 -28.94 11.69
C PRO A 465 6.77 -29.87 11.09
N ARG A 466 6.82 -31.11 11.56
CA ARG A 466 7.59 -32.17 10.90
C ARG A 466 6.77 -32.65 9.71
N LEU A 467 7.32 -32.47 8.51
CA LEU A 467 6.81 -33.15 7.31
C LEU A 467 6.77 -34.67 7.59
N ALA A 468 5.80 -35.39 7.01
CA ALA A 468 5.77 -36.85 7.07
C ALA A 468 7.12 -37.42 6.60
N SER A 469 7.62 -38.48 7.26
CA SER A 469 9.02 -38.92 7.10
C SER A 469 9.38 -39.32 5.67
N ASP A 470 8.41 -39.84 4.90
CA ASP A 470 8.54 -40.25 3.51
C ASP A 470 8.57 -39.06 2.54
N LEU A 471 7.68 -38.09 2.70
CA LEU A 471 7.68 -36.85 1.91
C LEU A 471 8.90 -35.98 2.23
N SER A 472 9.31 -35.95 3.50
CA SER A 472 10.55 -35.29 3.95
C SER A 472 11.76 -35.90 3.27
N ALA A 473 11.86 -37.23 3.24
CA ALA A 473 12.99 -37.92 2.61
C ALA A 473 13.06 -37.62 1.10
N ARG A 474 11.92 -37.64 0.40
CA ARG A 474 11.84 -37.30 -1.03
C ARG A 474 12.17 -35.84 -1.30
N LEU A 475 11.64 -34.91 -0.50
CA LEU A 475 11.97 -33.48 -0.60
C LEU A 475 13.45 -33.25 -0.32
N LEU A 476 14.00 -33.84 0.75
CA LEU A 476 15.42 -33.72 1.09
C LEU A 476 16.31 -34.32 -0.01
N GLU A 477 15.96 -35.47 -0.58
CA GLU A 477 16.65 -36.07 -1.73
C GLU A 477 16.62 -35.13 -2.95
N MET A 478 15.46 -34.55 -3.27
CA MET A 478 15.31 -33.53 -4.31
C MET A 478 16.01 -32.20 -3.99
N LEU A 479 16.31 -31.93 -2.73
CA LEU A 479 16.92 -30.69 -2.25
C LEU A 479 18.41 -30.84 -1.93
N GLN A 480 18.97 -32.06 -1.88
CA GLN A 480 20.38 -32.24 -1.51
C GLN A 480 21.26 -31.46 -2.48
N PRO A 481 22.02 -30.46 -1.99
CA PRO A 481 23.15 -29.96 -2.74
C PRO A 481 24.15 -31.12 -2.80
N ARG A 482 24.68 -31.42 -3.99
CA ARG A 482 25.93 -32.19 -4.04
C ARG A 482 26.97 -31.28 -3.41
N GLU A 483 27.34 -31.53 -2.16
CA GLU A 483 28.46 -30.83 -1.52
C GLU A 483 29.68 -30.98 -2.43
N GLY A 484 30.06 -29.89 -3.07
CA GLY A 484 31.32 -29.75 -3.78
C GLY A 484 32.24 -28.84 -2.98
N PRO A 485 33.56 -28.93 -3.16
CA PRO A 485 34.51 -28.00 -2.55
C PRO A 485 34.15 -26.54 -2.89
N SER A 486 34.58 -25.60 -2.05
CA SER A 486 34.35 -24.17 -2.28
C SER A 486 34.94 -23.75 -3.62
N LEU A 487 34.10 -23.21 -4.51
CA LEU A 487 34.51 -22.74 -5.85
C LEU A 487 35.51 -21.56 -5.79
N LEU A 488 35.74 -20.99 -4.62
CA LEU A 488 36.62 -19.84 -4.37
C LEU A 488 37.98 -20.22 -3.75
N GLU A 489 38.31 -21.50 -3.65
CA GLU A 489 39.64 -21.93 -3.22
C GLU A 489 40.73 -21.54 -4.23
N ALA A 490 41.79 -20.90 -3.75
CA ALA A 490 42.84 -20.30 -4.58
C ALA A 490 43.59 -21.32 -5.47
N GLU A 491 43.65 -22.60 -5.06
CA GLU A 491 44.27 -23.67 -5.85
C GLU A 491 43.35 -24.17 -6.97
N PHE A 492 42.05 -24.36 -6.69
CA PHE A 492 41.06 -24.75 -7.70
C PHE A 492 40.86 -23.65 -8.75
N ALA A 493 40.81 -22.38 -8.33
CA ALA A 493 40.76 -21.24 -9.24
C ALA A 493 41.97 -21.20 -10.20
N LYS A 494 43.17 -21.57 -9.73
CA LYS A 494 44.36 -21.71 -10.59
C LYS A 494 44.22 -22.85 -11.59
N GLU A 495 43.59 -23.97 -11.24
CA GLU A 495 43.34 -25.07 -12.19
C GLU A 495 42.30 -24.71 -13.24
N VAL A 496 41.19 -24.08 -12.84
CA VAL A 496 40.14 -23.54 -13.72
C VAL A 496 40.72 -22.51 -14.69
N SER A 497 41.65 -21.66 -14.23
CA SER A 497 42.31 -20.65 -15.07
C SER A 497 43.19 -21.21 -16.20
N LYS A 498 43.54 -22.51 -16.15
CA LYS A 498 44.30 -23.18 -17.22
C LYS A 498 43.46 -23.42 -18.48
N PHE A 499 42.13 -23.38 -18.38
CA PHE A 499 41.18 -23.59 -19.47
C PHE A 499 40.05 -22.54 -19.41
N PRO A 500 40.34 -21.25 -19.62
CA PRO A 500 39.45 -20.15 -19.25
C PRO A 500 38.13 -20.14 -20.04
N GLU A 501 38.16 -20.47 -21.33
CA GLU A 501 36.96 -20.49 -22.19
C GLU A 501 36.04 -21.66 -21.82
N THR A 502 36.54 -22.90 -21.85
CA THR A 502 35.74 -24.10 -21.58
C THR A 502 35.28 -24.20 -20.13
N SER A 503 36.10 -23.76 -19.17
CA SER A 503 35.71 -23.76 -17.76
C SER A 503 34.71 -22.63 -17.46
N GLY A 504 34.86 -21.46 -18.11
CA GLY A 504 33.89 -20.37 -18.00
C GLY A 504 32.50 -20.78 -18.48
N ASP A 505 32.42 -21.42 -19.65
CA ASP A 505 31.16 -21.90 -20.22
C ASP A 505 30.49 -22.98 -19.34
N LEU A 506 31.28 -23.90 -18.77
CA LEU A 506 30.76 -24.94 -17.86
C LEU A 506 30.25 -24.35 -16.54
N LEU A 507 30.96 -23.38 -15.97
CA LEU A 507 30.55 -22.70 -14.75
C LEU A 507 29.27 -21.88 -14.97
N GLU A 508 29.17 -21.16 -16.08
CA GLU A 508 27.98 -20.39 -16.46
C GLU A 508 26.77 -21.31 -16.71
N ALA A 509 26.98 -22.43 -17.40
CA ALA A 509 25.93 -23.42 -17.63
C ALA A 509 25.42 -24.05 -16.32
N GLU A 510 26.32 -24.35 -15.38
CA GLU A 510 25.95 -24.87 -14.06
C GLU A 510 25.26 -23.81 -13.20
N ALA A 511 25.74 -22.55 -13.21
CA ALA A 511 25.09 -21.44 -12.52
C ALA A 511 23.65 -21.26 -13.00
N LYS A 512 23.44 -21.22 -14.33
CA LYS A 512 22.12 -21.14 -14.94
C LYS A 512 21.22 -22.33 -14.57
N ARG A 513 21.79 -23.54 -14.50
CA ARG A 513 21.06 -24.75 -14.07
C ARG A 513 20.60 -24.63 -12.60
N LEU A 514 21.47 -24.14 -11.72
CA LEU A 514 21.16 -23.93 -10.31
C LEU A 514 20.11 -22.83 -10.12
N GLU A 515 20.19 -21.74 -10.88
CA GLU A 515 19.18 -20.67 -10.90
C GLU A 515 17.81 -21.18 -11.34
N GLN A 516 17.75 -21.96 -12.42
CA GLN A 516 16.50 -22.59 -12.89
C GLN A 516 15.91 -23.54 -11.84
N ARG A 517 16.75 -24.35 -11.19
CA ARG A 517 16.32 -25.25 -10.11
C ARG A 517 15.79 -24.46 -8.90
N ALA A 518 16.46 -23.37 -8.52
CA ALA A 518 16.01 -22.48 -7.45
C ALA A 518 14.67 -21.81 -7.79
N LEU A 519 14.48 -21.36 -9.04
CA LEU A 519 13.22 -20.80 -9.51
C LEU A 519 12.08 -21.82 -9.43
N ALA A 520 12.29 -23.06 -9.90
CA ALA A 520 11.30 -24.12 -9.86
C ALA A 520 10.87 -24.47 -8.42
N LEU A 521 11.84 -24.52 -7.48
CA LEU A 521 11.55 -24.76 -6.06
C LEU A 521 10.71 -23.62 -5.44
N ARG A 522 11.01 -22.37 -5.79
CA ARG A 522 10.22 -21.20 -5.35
C ARG A 522 8.80 -21.23 -5.91
N GLN A 523 8.64 -21.61 -7.18
CA GLN A 523 7.32 -21.78 -7.81
C GLN A 523 6.51 -22.88 -7.13
N LEU A 524 7.11 -24.03 -6.84
CA LEU A 524 6.45 -25.12 -6.12
C LEU A 524 6.02 -24.69 -4.71
N ALA A 525 6.87 -23.95 -3.99
CA ALA A 525 6.53 -23.40 -2.69
C ALA A 525 5.33 -22.42 -2.76
N SER A 526 5.29 -21.56 -3.78
CA SER A 526 4.15 -20.66 -4.04
C SER A 526 2.87 -21.45 -4.31
N LEU A 527 2.92 -22.46 -5.18
CA LEU A 527 1.77 -23.30 -5.51
C LEU A 527 1.23 -24.05 -4.28
N ALA A 528 2.12 -24.65 -3.48
CA ALA A 528 1.72 -25.34 -2.25
C ALA A 528 1.07 -24.38 -1.24
N HIS A 529 1.61 -23.17 -1.10
CA HIS A 529 1.02 -22.12 -0.29
C HIS A 529 -0.37 -21.72 -0.78
N GLU A 530 -0.51 -21.40 -2.06
CA GLU A 530 -1.76 -21.00 -2.69
C GLU A 530 -2.86 -22.06 -2.54
N GLN A 531 -2.54 -23.32 -2.80
CA GLN A 531 -3.48 -24.44 -2.62
C GLN A 531 -3.92 -24.56 -1.17
N ARG A 532 -3.00 -24.39 -0.22
CA ARG A 532 -3.32 -24.45 1.21
C ARG A 532 -4.30 -23.35 1.61
N VAL A 533 -4.03 -22.08 1.28
CA VAL A 533 -4.94 -20.99 1.68
C VAL A 533 -6.25 -21.02 0.88
N LEU A 534 -6.25 -21.48 -0.37
CA LEU A 534 -7.49 -21.75 -1.11
C LEU A 534 -8.37 -22.78 -0.39
N ALA A 535 -7.80 -23.90 0.05
CA ALA A 535 -8.53 -24.91 0.81
C ALA A 535 -9.10 -24.34 2.13
N GLU A 536 -8.35 -23.47 2.82
CA GLU A 536 -8.85 -22.77 4.01
C GLU A 536 -10.03 -21.82 3.68
N ILE A 537 -10.02 -21.15 2.52
CA ILE A 537 -11.12 -20.29 2.04
C ILE A 537 -12.35 -21.14 1.70
N GLU A 538 -12.18 -22.23 0.95
CA GLU A 538 -13.26 -23.14 0.60
C GLU A 538 -13.91 -23.74 1.83
N GLN A 539 -13.10 -24.17 2.80
CA GLN A 539 -13.57 -24.67 4.09
C GLN A 539 -14.41 -23.61 4.83
N GLU A 540 -13.98 -22.35 4.85
CA GLU A 540 -14.72 -21.27 5.52
C GLU A 540 -16.10 -21.05 4.87
N PHE A 541 -16.20 -21.22 3.55
CA PHE A 541 -17.47 -21.14 2.82
C PHE A 541 -18.42 -22.32 3.03
N THR A 542 -17.98 -23.41 3.68
CA THR A 542 -18.88 -24.52 4.07
C THR A 542 -19.71 -24.22 5.32
N ARG A 543 -19.35 -23.16 6.06
CA ARG A 543 -20.10 -22.74 7.26
C ARG A 543 -21.41 -22.08 6.86
N GLU A 544 -22.43 -22.24 7.71
CA GLU A 544 -23.73 -21.58 7.54
C GLU A 544 -23.60 -20.05 7.45
N THR A 545 -22.72 -19.48 8.29
CA THR A 545 -22.35 -18.07 8.28
C THR A 545 -20.83 -17.94 8.16
N PRO A 546 -20.31 -17.73 6.94
CA PRO A 546 -18.87 -17.55 6.72
C PRO A 546 -18.31 -16.32 7.45
N ASP A 547 -17.16 -16.46 8.10
CA ASP A 547 -16.47 -15.36 8.79
C ASP A 547 -15.80 -14.43 7.76
N LEU A 548 -16.45 -13.29 7.48
CA LEU A 548 -15.98 -12.33 6.49
C LEU A 548 -14.59 -11.78 6.81
N ALA A 549 -14.26 -11.56 8.09
CA ALA A 549 -12.96 -11.05 8.46
C ALA A 549 -11.87 -12.10 8.21
N ARG A 550 -12.15 -13.36 8.55
CA ARG A 550 -11.23 -14.47 8.26
C ARG A 550 -11.01 -14.64 6.75
N LEU A 551 -12.07 -14.54 5.94
CA LEU A 551 -11.99 -14.59 4.47
C LEU A 551 -11.13 -13.45 3.90
N ALA A 552 -11.32 -12.22 4.37
CA ALA A 552 -10.54 -11.07 3.91
C ALA A 552 -9.05 -11.16 4.30
N LEU A 553 -8.75 -11.71 5.49
CA LEU A 553 -7.37 -11.97 5.93
C LEU A 553 -6.74 -13.17 5.20
N LEU A 554 -7.53 -14.18 4.85
CA LEU A 554 -7.11 -15.29 4.00
C LEU A 554 -6.74 -14.81 2.59
N LEU A 555 -7.51 -13.89 2.02
CA LEU A 555 -7.17 -13.25 0.74
C LEU A 555 -5.82 -12.52 0.81
N ALA A 556 -5.56 -11.78 1.89
CA ALA A 556 -4.25 -11.16 2.08
C ALA A 556 -3.13 -12.20 2.22
N ARG A 557 -3.38 -13.29 2.94
CA ARG A 557 -2.42 -14.39 3.09
C ARG A 557 -2.14 -15.12 1.77
N TYR A 558 -3.11 -15.15 0.85
CA TYR A 558 -2.93 -15.77 -0.47
C TYR A 558 -1.78 -15.11 -1.25
N ASP A 559 -1.64 -13.78 -1.17
CA ASP A 559 -0.54 -13.05 -1.80
C ASP A 559 0.68 -12.86 -0.87
N ASN A 560 0.46 -12.80 0.44
CA ASN A 560 1.53 -12.63 1.42
C ASN A 560 1.53 -13.78 2.44
N PRO A 561 2.41 -14.78 2.29
CA PRO A 561 2.46 -15.96 3.16
C PRO A 561 2.68 -15.68 4.65
N GLU A 562 3.10 -14.47 5.02
CA GLU A 562 3.46 -14.11 6.38
C GLU A 562 2.32 -13.47 7.18
N VAL A 563 1.19 -13.20 6.52
CA VAL A 563 0.00 -12.67 7.19
C VAL A 563 -0.50 -13.67 8.23
N ASP A 564 -0.40 -13.28 9.49
CA ASP A 564 -0.96 -14.05 10.61
C ASP A 564 -2.44 -13.71 10.81
N VAL A 565 -3.29 -14.53 10.19
CA VAL A 565 -4.75 -14.40 10.27
C VAL A 565 -5.26 -14.42 11.72
N THR A 566 -4.62 -15.17 12.62
CA THR A 566 -5.07 -15.29 14.01
C THR A 566 -4.84 -13.98 14.76
N SER A 567 -3.64 -13.42 14.63
CA SER A 567 -3.27 -12.16 15.28
C SER A 567 -4.15 -10.99 14.82
N TYR A 568 -4.44 -10.88 13.52
CA TYR A 568 -5.32 -9.83 13.01
C TYR A 568 -6.80 -10.04 13.41
N ARG A 569 -7.27 -11.29 13.53
CA ARG A 569 -8.61 -11.55 14.09
C ARG A 569 -8.71 -11.13 15.55
N GLU A 570 -7.67 -11.38 16.34
CA GLU A 570 -7.66 -10.96 17.74
C GLU A 570 -7.61 -9.44 17.88
N MET A 571 -6.83 -8.75 17.03
CA MET A 571 -6.84 -7.28 16.96
C MET A 571 -8.25 -6.74 16.71
N LEU A 572 -9.01 -7.32 15.77
CA LEU A 572 -10.40 -6.92 15.51
C LEU A 572 -11.32 -7.13 16.74
N ARG A 573 -11.15 -8.24 17.47
CA ARG A 573 -11.90 -8.49 18.70
C ARG A 573 -11.57 -7.49 19.79
N GLN A 574 -10.29 -7.15 19.96
CA GLN A 574 -9.84 -6.15 20.92
C GLN A 574 -10.41 -4.77 20.59
N MET A 575 -10.36 -4.34 19.32
CA MET A 575 -11.01 -3.12 18.87
C MET A 575 -12.50 -3.11 19.23
N ALA A 576 -13.22 -4.21 18.99
CA ALA A 576 -14.63 -4.33 19.37
C ALA A 576 -14.83 -4.26 20.90
N GLN A 577 -13.96 -4.88 21.71
CA GLN A 577 -14.02 -4.79 23.17
C GLN A 577 -13.79 -3.36 23.67
N GLU A 578 -12.81 -2.65 23.12
CA GLU A 578 -12.57 -1.23 23.45
C GLU A 578 -13.78 -0.37 23.12
N ILE A 579 -14.43 -0.63 21.97
CA ILE A 579 -15.65 0.07 21.57
C ILE A 579 -16.79 -0.22 22.56
N ARG A 580 -17.01 -1.49 22.93
CA ARG A 580 -18.01 -1.87 23.95
C ARG A 580 -17.74 -1.18 25.29
N GLY A 581 -16.47 -1.07 25.70
CA GLY A 581 -16.08 -0.38 26.93
C GLY A 581 -16.51 1.09 26.98
N ARG A 582 -16.58 1.77 25.83
CA ARG A 582 -17.03 3.19 25.73
C ARG A 582 -18.55 3.35 25.79
N MET A 583 -19.26 2.27 25.51
CA MET A 583 -20.71 2.15 25.61
C MET A 583 -21.15 1.66 27.00
N ALA A 584 -20.22 1.19 27.83
CA ALA A 584 -20.51 0.69 29.17
C ALA A 584 -21.33 1.73 29.96
N ASP A 585 -22.36 1.24 30.65
CA ASP A 585 -23.32 2.02 31.46
C ASP A 585 -24.26 2.96 30.70
N LYS A 586 -24.31 2.87 29.35
CA LYS A 586 -25.20 3.67 28.51
C LYS A 586 -26.20 2.76 27.78
N ASN A 587 -27.50 2.99 27.99
CA ASN A 587 -28.55 2.34 27.21
C ASN A 587 -28.69 3.02 25.84
N LEU A 588 -27.68 2.84 24.98
CA LEU A 588 -27.62 3.47 23.65
C LEU A 588 -28.47 2.71 22.64
N SER A 589 -29.24 3.45 21.85
CA SER A 589 -29.88 2.93 20.64
C SER A 589 -28.85 2.42 19.62
N PRO A 590 -29.22 1.52 18.69
CA PRO A 590 -28.30 1.04 17.65
C PRO A 590 -27.64 2.18 16.85
N THR A 591 -28.36 3.28 16.60
CA THR A 591 -27.83 4.45 15.90
C THR A 591 -26.79 5.21 16.74
N GLU A 592 -26.99 5.31 18.05
CA GLU A 592 -26.00 5.90 18.95
C GLU A 592 -24.78 5.01 19.11
N GLN A 593 -24.97 3.69 19.17
CA GLN A 593 -23.86 2.72 19.18
C GLN A 593 -23.01 2.83 17.91
N ARG A 594 -23.67 2.95 16.74
CA ARG A 594 -23.02 3.27 15.46
C ARG A 594 -22.22 4.58 15.52
N GLY A 595 -22.75 5.60 16.21
CA GLY A 595 -22.03 6.85 16.45
C GLY A 595 -20.72 6.66 17.23
N VAL A 596 -20.71 5.80 18.24
CA VAL A 596 -19.49 5.44 18.99
C VAL A 596 -18.49 4.70 18.12
N LEU A 597 -18.95 3.75 17.27
CA LEU A 597 -18.12 3.07 16.28
C LEU A 597 -17.47 4.07 15.29
N ASN A 598 -18.25 5.03 14.79
CA ASN A 598 -17.75 6.07 13.89
C ASN A 598 -16.67 6.93 14.55
N ALA A 599 -16.90 7.37 15.80
CA ALA A 599 -15.92 8.15 16.54
C ALA A 599 -14.63 7.35 16.78
N TYR A 600 -14.75 6.08 17.17
CA TYR A 600 -13.61 5.18 17.36
C TYR A 600 -12.76 5.07 16.10
N LEU A 601 -13.37 4.74 14.95
CA LEU A 601 -12.64 4.50 13.72
C LEU A 601 -12.09 5.80 13.11
N PHE A 602 -12.95 6.77 12.83
CA PHE A 602 -12.58 7.90 11.98
C PHE A 602 -11.95 9.05 12.75
N LYS A 603 -12.42 9.33 13.98
CA LYS A 603 -11.93 10.48 14.76
C LYS A 603 -10.73 10.13 15.63
N GLU A 604 -10.76 8.99 16.29
CA GLU A 604 -9.75 8.64 17.29
C GLU A 604 -8.62 7.80 16.72
N ASN A 605 -8.96 6.84 15.86
CA ASN A 605 -7.97 6.00 15.20
C ASN A 605 -7.62 6.51 13.79
N GLY A 606 -8.34 7.48 13.23
CA GLY A 606 -7.94 8.11 11.97
C GLY A 606 -8.01 7.19 10.75
N TYR A 607 -8.91 6.19 10.74
CA TYR A 607 -9.16 5.43 9.52
C TYR A 607 -9.70 6.35 8.42
N HIS A 608 -9.24 6.20 7.18
CA HIS A 608 -9.75 6.99 6.05
C HIS A 608 -9.60 6.28 4.70
N GLY A 609 -10.31 6.80 3.70
CA GLY A 609 -10.16 6.39 2.31
C GLY A 609 -8.82 6.80 1.71
N SER A 610 -8.19 5.90 0.93
CA SER A 610 -6.99 6.23 0.15
C SER A 610 -7.33 7.16 -1.02
N ARG A 611 -6.75 8.36 -1.09
CA ARG A 611 -6.95 9.25 -2.25
C ARG A 611 -5.72 9.40 -3.15
N ASN A 612 -4.55 9.50 -2.53
CA ASN A 612 -3.30 9.77 -3.26
C ASN A 612 -2.67 8.50 -3.83
N ASN A 613 -2.92 7.35 -3.20
CA ASN A 613 -2.32 6.07 -3.57
C ASN A 613 -3.41 5.01 -3.83
N TYR A 614 -4.54 5.44 -4.42
CA TYR A 614 -5.75 4.62 -4.57
C TYR A 614 -5.46 3.25 -5.19
N TYR A 615 -4.64 3.19 -6.24
CA TYR A 615 -4.35 1.97 -6.99
C TYR A 615 -3.30 1.05 -6.34
N ASN A 616 -2.94 1.27 -5.08
CA ASN A 616 -2.01 0.39 -4.41
C ASN A 616 -2.68 -0.88 -3.87
N LYS A 617 -2.12 -2.05 -4.19
CA LYS A 617 -2.64 -3.37 -3.78
C LYS A 617 -2.86 -3.47 -2.26
N SER A 618 -1.99 -2.87 -1.45
CA SER A 618 -2.11 -2.80 0.02
C SER A 618 -3.49 -2.33 0.50
N ASN A 619 -4.10 -1.37 -0.21
CA ASN A 619 -5.39 -0.80 0.20
C ASN A 619 -6.56 -1.78 0.03
N SER A 620 -6.33 -2.93 -0.63
CA SER A 620 -7.30 -4.01 -0.79
C SER A 620 -7.20 -5.10 0.29
N TYR A 621 -6.08 -5.19 1.01
CA TYR A 621 -5.84 -6.26 1.99
C TYR A 621 -6.23 -5.82 3.41
N LEU A 622 -7.10 -6.58 4.09
CA LEU A 622 -7.64 -6.17 5.39
C LEU A 622 -6.55 -6.00 6.47
N ASN A 623 -5.51 -6.82 6.47
CA ASN A 623 -4.39 -6.69 7.41
C ASN A 623 -3.63 -5.36 7.20
N GLU A 624 -3.43 -4.96 5.94
CA GLU A 624 -2.75 -3.71 5.63
C GLU A 624 -3.66 -2.50 5.85
N VAL A 625 -4.98 -2.64 5.67
CA VAL A 625 -5.93 -1.59 6.09
C VAL A 625 -5.93 -1.42 7.62
N LEU A 626 -5.79 -2.51 8.38
CA LEU A 626 -5.67 -2.44 9.84
C LEU A 626 -4.37 -1.76 10.28
N ASP A 627 -3.25 -2.12 9.64
CA ASP A 627 -1.92 -1.55 9.91
C ASP A 627 -1.84 -0.08 9.47
N ASP A 628 -2.28 0.21 8.24
CA ASP A 628 -2.10 1.51 7.60
C ASP A 628 -3.21 2.50 7.96
N ARG A 629 -4.37 2.00 8.39
CA ARG A 629 -5.62 2.77 8.60
C ARG A 629 -6.12 3.46 7.33
N GLU A 630 -5.63 3.02 6.19
CA GLU A 630 -5.94 3.53 4.86
C GLU A 630 -6.53 2.40 4.04
N GLY A 631 -7.64 2.63 3.33
CA GLY A 631 -8.25 1.58 2.52
C GLY A 631 -9.11 2.08 1.36
N LEU A 632 -9.56 1.12 0.56
CA LEU A 632 -10.54 1.32 -0.51
C LEU A 632 -11.98 1.30 0.06
N PRO A 633 -12.97 1.77 -0.72
CA PRO A 633 -14.37 1.73 -0.29
C PRO A 633 -14.82 0.36 0.21
N ILE A 634 -14.42 -0.72 -0.49
CA ILE A 634 -14.78 -2.08 -0.10
C ILE A 634 -14.04 -2.58 1.14
N SER A 635 -12.74 -2.31 1.26
CA SER A 635 -11.93 -2.87 2.35
C SER A 635 -12.20 -2.16 3.68
N LEU A 636 -12.42 -0.84 3.66
CA LEU A 636 -12.93 -0.11 4.84
C LEU A 636 -14.35 -0.56 5.21
N SER A 637 -15.22 -0.79 4.23
CA SER A 637 -16.56 -1.31 4.50
C SER A 637 -16.52 -2.71 5.12
N VAL A 638 -15.60 -3.58 4.70
CA VAL A 638 -15.39 -4.90 5.34
C VAL A 638 -14.97 -4.74 6.80
N LEU A 639 -14.01 -3.86 7.11
CA LEU A 639 -13.63 -3.56 8.50
C LEU A 639 -14.84 -3.09 9.31
N TYR A 640 -15.63 -2.17 8.76
CA TYR A 640 -16.80 -1.60 9.41
C TYR A 640 -17.91 -2.64 9.65
N ILE A 641 -18.19 -3.50 8.66
CA ILE A 641 -19.14 -4.61 8.78
C ILE A 641 -18.69 -5.57 9.90
N VAL A 642 -17.43 -5.97 9.90
CA VAL A 642 -16.89 -6.92 10.89
C VAL A 642 -16.98 -6.34 12.30
N LEU A 643 -16.60 -5.09 12.51
CA LEU A 643 -16.72 -4.45 13.82
C LEU A 643 -18.19 -4.26 14.23
N GLY A 644 -19.05 -3.89 13.28
CA GLY A 644 -20.50 -3.82 13.51
C GLY A 644 -21.09 -5.15 13.98
N GLN A 645 -20.74 -6.25 13.31
CA GLN A 645 -21.15 -7.60 13.67
C GLN A 645 -20.68 -7.99 15.06
N GLU A 646 -19.41 -7.72 15.41
CA GLU A 646 -18.90 -7.95 16.76
C GLU A 646 -19.70 -7.13 17.80
N LEU A 647 -20.10 -5.90 17.48
CA LEU A 647 -20.90 -5.05 18.36
C LEU A 647 -22.39 -5.42 18.42
N GLY A 648 -22.85 -6.38 17.62
CA GLY A 648 -24.26 -6.75 17.52
C GLY A 648 -25.11 -5.80 16.66
N LEU A 649 -24.47 -4.95 15.85
CA LEU A 649 -25.14 -4.09 14.87
C LEU A 649 -25.38 -4.87 13.56
N ASP A 650 -26.57 -4.75 13.00
CA ASP A 650 -26.91 -5.35 11.70
C ASP A 650 -26.44 -4.46 10.55
N ILE A 651 -25.16 -4.53 10.23
CA ILE A 651 -24.53 -3.75 9.16
C ILE A 651 -24.25 -4.65 7.97
N ARG A 652 -24.82 -4.29 6.81
CA ARG A 652 -24.74 -5.09 5.59
C ARG A 652 -24.06 -4.32 4.46
N GLY A 653 -23.19 -4.99 3.72
CA GLY A 653 -22.48 -4.40 2.58
C GLY A 653 -23.35 -4.29 1.33
N ILE A 654 -23.29 -3.15 0.66
CA ILE A 654 -24.07 -2.85 -0.55
C ILE A 654 -23.11 -2.57 -1.71
N GLY A 655 -23.25 -3.34 -2.79
CA GLY A 655 -22.35 -3.28 -3.94
C GLY A 655 -22.88 -2.39 -5.05
N LEU A 656 -22.37 -1.16 -5.14
CA LEU A 656 -22.70 -0.23 -6.23
C LEU A 656 -21.75 -0.40 -7.43
N PRO A 657 -22.12 0.04 -8.64
CA PRO A 657 -21.15 0.17 -9.74
C PRO A 657 -20.01 1.13 -9.36
N GLY A 658 -18.76 0.67 -9.47
CA GLY A 658 -17.57 1.49 -9.18
C GLY A 658 -17.34 1.86 -7.70
N HIS A 659 -18.29 1.62 -6.80
CA HIS A 659 -18.20 1.99 -5.38
C HIS A 659 -18.75 0.90 -4.45
N PHE A 660 -18.48 0.99 -3.15
CA PHE A 660 -19.04 0.07 -2.15
C PHE A 660 -19.39 0.83 -0.88
N ILE A 661 -20.58 0.59 -0.35
CA ILE A 661 -21.11 1.27 0.84
C ILE A 661 -21.69 0.23 1.79
N VAL A 662 -22.20 0.69 2.94
CA VAL A 662 -22.94 -0.18 3.86
C VAL A 662 -24.32 0.38 4.15
N CYS A 663 -25.22 -0.47 4.62
CA CYS A 663 -26.51 -0.09 5.17
C CYS A 663 -26.63 -0.63 6.60
N HIS A 664 -27.05 0.22 7.53
CA HIS A 664 -27.38 -0.19 8.89
C HIS A 664 -28.86 -0.55 8.96
N TYR A 665 -29.16 -1.82 9.15
CA TYR A 665 -30.50 -2.34 9.25
C TYR A 665 -31.04 -2.18 10.67
N LEU A 666 -32.30 -1.74 10.78
CA LEU A 666 -33.02 -1.60 12.04
C LEU A 666 -34.29 -2.45 11.93
N GLU A 667 -34.50 -3.37 12.87
CA GLU A 667 -35.68 -4.25 12.88
C GLU A 667 -35.90 -4.99 11.54
N ASN A 668 -34.81 -5.46 10.92
CA ASN A 668 -34.78 -6.10 9.59
C ASN A 668 -35.23 -5.22 8.41
N GLN A 669 -35.36 -3.91 8.60
CA GLN A 669 -35.61 -2.93 7.53
C GLN A 669 -34.34 -2.13 7.23
N PRO A 670 -34.12 -1.72 5.96
CA PRO A 670 -32.99 -0.87 5.60
C PRO A 670 -33.12 0.49 6.29
N GLY A 671 -32.11 0.86 7.07
CA GLY A 671 -31.99 2.18 7.70
C GLY A 671 -31.07 3.10 6.91
N ASP A 672 -30.03 3.63 7.57
CA ASP A 672 -29.10 4.58 6.96
C ASP A 672 -28.11 3.89 6.03
N TYR A 673 -27.97 4.43 4.81
CA TYR A 673 -26.88 4.11 3.88
C TYR A 673 -25.66 4.99 4.18
N LEU A 674 -24.48 4.38 4.28
CA LEU A 674 -23.27 5.04 4.76
C LEU A 674 -22.11 4.86 3.80
N ASP A 675 -21.49 5.97 3.41
CA ASP A 675 -20.25 5.96 2.65
C ASP A 675 -19.07 5.85 3.62
N ILE A 676 -18.58 4.63 3.84
CA ILE A 676 -17.48 4.37 4.78
C ILE A 676 -16.17 5.01 4.31
N PHE A 677 -15.98 5.13 3.00
CA PHE A 677 -14.82 5.81 2.42
C PHE A 677 -14.82 7.31 2.77
N GLU A 678 -16.01 7.91 2.86
CA GLU A 678 -16.23 9.29 3.31
C GLU A 678 -16.57 9.35 4.81
N GLN A 679 -15.84 8.59 5.64
CA GLN A 679 -15.93 8.60 7.11
C GLN A 679 -17.33 8.28 7.66
N ALA A 680 -18.03 7.31 7.05
CA ALA A 680 -19.39 6.89 7.37
C ALA A 680 -20.43 8.02 7.26
N SER A 681 -20.24 8.91 6.29
CA SER A 681 -21.23 9.93 5.92
C SER A 681 -22.54 9.30 5.48
N VAL A 682 -23.66 9.80 6.01
CA VAL A 682 -25.00 9.35 5.62
C VAL A 682 -25.30 9.82 4.20
N ILE A 683 -25.71 8.88 3.35
CA ILE A 683 -26.07 9.17 1.96
C ILE A 683 -27.58 9.37 1.88
N SER A 684 -28.03 10.53 1.40
CA SER A 684 -29.46 10.76 1.19
C SER A 684 -30.00 9.88 0.04
N PRO A 685 -31.28 9.48 0.05
CA PRO A 685 -31.89 8.73 -1.04
C PRO A 685 -31.70 9.39 -2.42
N LEU A 686 -31.81 10.72 -2.48
CA LEU A 686 -31.56 11.49 -3.70
C LEU A 686 -30.09 11.38 -4.17
N ALA A 687 -29.12 11.47 -3.26
CA ALA A 687 -27.71 11.33 -3.60
C ALA A 687 -27.38 9.92 -4.11
N LEU A 688 -28.02 8.89 -3.55
CA LEU A 688 -27.89 7.51 -3.99
C LEU A 688 -28.45 7.31 -5.40
N GLN A 689 -29.61 7.92 -5.69
CA GLN A 689 -30.21 7.92 -7.02
C GLN A 689 -29.30 8.61 -8.06
N LEU A 690 -28.73 9.77 -7.71
CA LEU A 690 -27.80 10.50 -8.57
C LEU A 690 -26.51 9.71 -8.85
N LYS A 691 -25.94 9.04 -7.84
CA LYS A 691 -24.73 8.21 -8.00
C LYS A 691 -24.93 7.04 -8.97
N LEU A 692 -26.14 6.50 -9.06
CA LEU A 692 -26.42 5.34 -9.91
C LEU A 692 -26.68 5.72 -11.38
N ASN A 693 -26.94 7.00 -11.69
CA ASN A 693 -27.20 7.49 -13.05
C ASN A 693 -28.28 6.66 -13.81
N THR A 694 -29.22 6.05 -13.07
CA THR A 694 -30.29 5.20 -13.60
C THR A 694 -31.64 5.89 -13.44
N VAL A 695 -32.43 5.91 -14.52
CA VAL A 695 -33.78 6.51 -14.54
C VAL A 695 -34.86 5.51 -14.08
N ASN A 696 -34.54 4.20 -14.03
CA ASN A 696 -35.49 3.12 -13.72
C ASN A 696 -35.44 2.70 -12.24
N GLU A 697 -36.56 2.84 -11.53
CA GLU A 697 -36.67 2.55 -10.09
C GLU A 697 -36.43 1.07 -9.73
N ALA A 698 -36.82 0.14 -10.60
CA ALA A 698 -36.70 -1.30 -10.33
C ALA A 698 -35.26 -1.81 -10.45
N GLU A 699 -34.48 -1.25 -11.39
CA GLU A 699 -33.09 -1.65 -11.61
C GLU A 699 -32.19 -1.19 -10.47
N TRP A 700 -32.39 0.01 -9.93
CA TRP A 700 -31.51 0.52 -8.88
C TRP A 700 -31.78 -0.10 -7.51
N LYS A 701 -33.02 -0.50 -7.20
CA LYS A 701 -33.34 -1.28 -5.99
C LYS A 701 -32.55 -2.59 -5.91
N THR A 702 -32.24 -3.19 -7.05
CA THR A 702 -31.40 -4.41 -7.12
C THR A 702 -29.97 -4.12 -6.66
N TYR A 703 -29.42 -2.92 -6.92
CA TYR A 703 -28.10 -2.53 -6.42
C TYR A 703 -28.05 -2.28 -4.91
N LEU A 704 -29.21 -2.11 -4.27
CA LEU A 704 -29.31 -1.91 -2.81
C LEU A 704 -29.44 -3.21 -2.02
N GLU A 705 -29.45 -4.35 -2.68
CA GLU A 705 -29.53 -5.63 -2.00
C GLU A 705 -28.21 -5.92 -1.25
N PRO A 706 -28.29 -6.39 0.01
CA PRO A 706 -27.13 -6.86 0.76
C PRO A 706 -26.32 -7.91 0.00
N GLN A 707 -25.01 -7.72 -0.06
CA GLN A 707 -24.12 -8.69 -0.68
C GLN A 707 -23.66 -9.74 0.34
N PRO A 708 -23.75 -11.05 0.02
CA PRO A 708 -23.20 -12.09 0.87
C PRO A 708 -21.66 -12.07 0.86
N ALA A 709 -21.04 -12.65 1.89
CA ALA A 709 -19.57 -12.69 2.06
C ALA A 709 -18.83 -13.16 0.80
N ARG A 710 -19.38 -14.14 0.07
CA ARG A 710 -18.84 -14.64 -1.20
C ARG A 710 -18.72 -13.54 -2.25
N LYS A 711 -19.78 -12.75 -2.47
CA LYS A 711 -19.78 -11.65 -3.46
C LYS A 711 -18.87 -10.49 -3.03
N ILE A 712 -18.80 -10.21 -1.74
CA ILE A 712 -17.84 -9.22 -1.19
C ILE A 712 -16.41 -9.67 -1.49
N LEU A 713 -16.06 -10.93 -1.20
CA LEU A 713 -14.73 -11.48 -1.47
C LEU A 713 -14.40 -11.50 -2.96
N THR A 714 -15.34 -11.93 -3.81
CA THR A 714 -15.21 -11.87 -5.29
C THR A 714 -14.87 -10.45 -5.74
N ARG A 715 -15.51 -9.43 -5.18
CA ARG A 715 -15.25 -8.04 -5.54
C ARG A 715 -13.88 -7.55 -5.06
N MET A 716 -13.44 -7.97 -3.88
CA MET A 716 -12.06 -7.71 -3.42
C MET A 716 -11.02 -8.34 -4.36
N ILE A 717 -11.25 -9.58 -4.80
CA ILE A 717 -10.36 -10.26 -5.75
C ILE A 717 -10.36 -9.56 -7.12
N ARG A 718 -11.53 -9.13 -7.62
CA ARG A 718 -11.62 -8.37 -8.88
C ARG A 718 -10.90 -7.03 -8.82
N ASN A 719 -10.91 -6.35 -7.67
CA ASN A 719 -10.11 -5.13 -7.50
C ASN A 719 -8.61 -5.45 -7.64
N LEU A 720 -8.12 -6.50 -6.98
CA LEU A 720 -6.73 -6.94 -7.08
C LEU A 720 -6.35 -7.41 -8.49
N GLN A 721 -7.26 -8.10 -9.16
CA GLN A 721 -7.11 -8.49 -10.57
C GLN A 721 -6.99 -7.27 -11.48
N GLY A 722 -7.86 -6.27 -11.33
CA GLY A 722 -7.78 -5.04 -12.13
C GLY A 722 -6.47 -4.27 -11.92
N LEU A 723 -5.87 -4.34 -10.72
CA LEU A 723 -4.53 -3.80 -10.47
C LEU A 723 -3.45 -4.60 -11.19
N ALA A 724 -3.51 -5.94 -11.15
CA ALA A 724 -2.56 -6.79 -11.88
C ALA A 724 -2.69 -6.63 -13.40
N GLU A 725 -3.90 -6.41 -13.91
CA GLU A 725 -4.14 -6.07 -15.33
C GLU A 725 -3.51 -4.73 -15.71
N GLY A 726 -3.64 -3.71 -14.86
CA GLY A 726 -2.98 -2.41 -15.08
C GLY A 726 -1.46 -2.46 -15.03
N GLU A 727 -0.88 -3.41 -14.29
CA GLU A 727 0.56 -3.66 -14.20
C GLU A 727 1.08 -4.66 -15.27
N GLU A 728 0.20 -5.22 -16.09
CA GLU A 728 0.49 -6.31 -17.04
C GLU A 728 1.12 -7.56 -16.38
N ASP A 729 0.81 -7.82 -15.10
CA ASP A 729 1.31 -8.97 -14.36
C ASP A 729 0.47 -10.23 -14.62
N TYR A 730 0.75 -10.89 -15.75
CA TYR A 730 0.02 -12.08 -16.19
C TYR A 730 0.08 -13.25 -15.19
N ALA A 731 1.18 -13.41 -14.46
CA ALA A 731 1.31 -14.47 -13.46
C ALA A 731 0.30 -14.23 -12.34
N GLN A 732 0.18 -12.99 -11.86
CA GLN A 732 -0.76 -12.63 -10.82
C GLN A 732 -2.23 -12.68 -11.30
N ILE A 733 -2.52 -12.27 -12.54
CA ILE A 733 -3.87 -12.40 -13.14
C ILE A 733 -4.30 -13.87 -13.15
N LEU A 734 -3.42 -14.77 -13.59
CA LEU A 734 -3.69 -16.22 -13.60
C LEU A 734 -4.04 -16.73 -12.20
N ARG A 735 -3.28 -16.30 -11.17
CA ARG A 735 -3.55 -16.67 -9.75
C ARG A 735 -4.95 -16.21 -9.31
N TYR A 736 -5.33 -14.97 -9.60
CA TYR A 736 -6.66 -14.46 -9.23
C TYR A 736 -7.80 -15.11 -10.01
N LEU A 737 -7.62 -15.42 -11.29
CA LEU A 737 -8.62 -16.17 -12.06
C LEU A 737 -8.82 -17.59 -11.51
N ASN A 738 -7.74 -18.25 -11.07
CA ASN A 738 -7.86 -19.54 -10.39
C ASN A 738 -8.65 -19.40 -9.08
N LEU A 739 -8.32 -18.38 -8.27
CA LEU A 739 -9.04 -18.11 -7.03
C LEU A 739 -10.53 -17.80 -7.27
N LEU A 740 -10.85 -16.98 -8.28
CA LEU A 740 -12.21 -16.67 -8.69
C LEU A 740 -12.98 -17.89 -9.21
N ALA A 741 -12.33 -18.79 -9.95
CA ALA A 741 -12.96 -20.00 -10.45
C ALA A 741 -13.48 -20.93 -9.33
N HIS A 742 -12.86 -20.88 -8.14
CA HIS A 742 -13.27 -21.68 -6.98
C HIS A 742 -14.26 -20.92 -6.08
N ILE A 743 -14.17 -19.58 -6.01
CA ILE A 743 -15.00 -18.76 -5.12
C ILE A 743 -16.29 -18.30 -5.79
N ASP A 744 -16.25 -17.83 -7.04
CA ASP A 744 -17.39 -17.34 -7.81
C ASP A 744 -17.97 -18.47 -8.67
N THR A 745 -18.51 -19.50 -8.01
CA THR A 745 -18.97 -20.74 -8.64
C THR A 745 -20.02 -20.53 -9.73
N GLU A 746 -20.79 -19.44 -9.65
CA GLU A 746 -21.78 -19.06 -10.66
C GLU A 746 -21.15 -18.67 -12.00
N ASN A 747 -19.94 -18.10 -11.98
CA ASN A 747 -19.19 -17.67 -13.17
C ASN A 747 -17.88 -18.44 -13.34
N ALA A 748 -17.75 -19.63 -12.72
CA ALA A 748 -16.51 -20.42 -12.74
C ALA A 748 -16.06 -20.79 -14.16
N VAL A 749 -17.03 -21.07 -15.05
CA VAL A 749 -16.78 -21.34 -16.48
C VAL A 749 -16.13 -20.13 -17.16
N GLU A 750 -16.63 -18.92 -16.92
CA GLU A 750 -16.09 -17.69 -17.50
C GLU A 750 -14.66 -17.44 -17.00
N HIS A 751 -14.42 -17.59 -15.69
CA HIS A 751 -13.09 -17.42 -15.09
C HIS A 751 -12.07 -18.40 -15.64
N ARG A 752 -12.44 -19.69 -15.77
CA ARG A 752 -11.56 -20.72 -16.33
C ARG A 752 -11.34 -20.57 -17.83
N TYR A 753 -12.34 -20.07 -18.57
CA TYR A 753 -12.18 -19.75 -19.98
C TYR A 753 -11.16 -18.62 -20.19
N LEU A 754 -11.26 -17.53 -19.44
CA LEU A 754 -10.27 -16.44 -19.46
C LEU A 754 -8.87 -16.93 -19.05
N ARG A 755 -8.80 -17.80 -18.03
CA ARG A 755 -7.54 -18.41 -17.59
C ARG A 755 -6.93 -19.27 -18.70
N ALA A 756 -7.71 -20.10 -19.39
CA ALA A 756 -7.24 -20.90 -20.52
C ALA A 756 -6.68 -20.04 -21.66
N LEU A 757 -7.35 -18.94 -22.01
CA LEU A 757 -6.85 -17.99 -23.01
C LEU A 757 -5.48 -17.40 -22.62
N LEU A 758 -5.31 -16.98 -21.36
CA LEU A 758 -4.05 -16.43 -20.87
C LEU A 758 -2.95 -17.50 -20.81
N LEU A 759 -3.26 -18.74 -20.44
CA LEU A 759 -2.30 -19.85 -20.45
C LEU A 759 -1.81 -20.17 -21.87
N ILE A 760 -2.69 -20.18 -22.86
CA ILE A 760 -2.31 -20.35 -24.28
C ILE A 760 -1.39 -19.21 -24.72
N ARG A 761 -1.76 -17.96 -24.42
CA ARG A 761 -0.93 -16.79 -24.75
C ARG A 761 0.46 -16.88 -24.13
N ASN A 762 0.56 -17.34 -22.88
CA ASN A 762 1.80 -17.57 -22.15
C ASN A 762 2.52 -18.89 -22.51
N ARG A 763 1.99 -19.63 -23.49
CA ARG A 763 2.54 -20.91 -23.99
C ARG A 763 2.66 -22.01 -22.93
N ASP A 764 1.85 -21.97 -21.87
CA ASP A 764 1.73 -23.07 -20.89
C ASP A 764 0.74 -24.12 -21.41
N ARG A 765 1.25 -24.98 -22.29
CA ARG A 765 0.45 -25.99 -22.99
C ARG A 765 -0.24 -26.95 -22.03
N GLN A 766 0.49 -27.45 -21.04
CA GLN A 766 -0.04 -28.48 -20.13
C GLN A 766 -1.18 -27.91 -19.29
N ALA A 767 -1.01 -26.71 -18.72
CA ALA A 767 -2.07 -26.08 -17.95
C ALA A 767 -3.27 -25.67 -18.82
N ALA A 768 -3.03 -25.17 -20.04
CA ALA A 768 -4.10 -24.82 -20.97
C ALA A 768 -4.96 -26.04 -21.36
N GLU A 769 -4.33 -27.18 -21.69
CA GLU A 769 -5.03 -28.41 -22.02
C GLU A 769 -5.88 -28.93 -20.83
N GLN A 770 -5.38 -28.78 -19.60
CA GLN A 770 -6.13 -29.13 -18.39
C GLN A 770 -7.38 -28.25 -18.20
N GLU A 771 -7.28 -26.94 -18.40
CA GLU A 771 -8.43 -26.04 -18.30
C GLU A 771 -9.45 -26.32 -19.40
N ILE A 772 -9.02 -26.54 -20.65
CA ILE A 772 -9.92 -26.86 -21.77
C ILE A 772 -10.65 -28.19 -21.50
N ALA A 773 -9.94 -29.20 -21.01
CA ALA A 773 -10.54 -30.49 -20.67
C ALA A 773 -11.62 -30.33 -19.58
N TRP A 774 -11.34 -29.52 -18.54
CA TRP A 774 -12.33 -29.20 -17.52
C TRP A 774 -13.54 -28.46 -18.11
N LEU A 775 -13.33 -27.44 -18.94
CA LEU A 775 -14.40 -26.65 -19.55
C LEU A 775 -15.36 -27.51 -20.38
N ARG A 776 -14.82 -28.46 -21.15
CA ARG A 776 -15.64 -29.37 -21.99
C ARG A 776 -16.63 -30.20 -21.20
N THR A 777 -16.32 -30.56 -19.95
CA THR A 777 -17.23 -31.35 -19.10
C THR A 777 -18.15 -30.50 -18.23
N HIS A 778 -17.95 -29.17 -18.16
CA HIS A 778 -18.67 -28.28 -17.24
C HIS A 778 -19.51 -27.19 -17.91
N VAL A 779 -19.27 -26.87 -19.19
CA VAL A 779 -20.10 -25.93 -19.97
C VAL A 779 -21.49 -26.51 -20.24
N LYS A 780 -22.54 -25.74 -19.89
CA LYS A 780 -23.93 -26.12 -20.14
C LYS A 780 -24.54 -25.34 -21.31
N PRO A 781 -25.55 -25.91 -22.02
CA PRO A 781 -26.25 -25.18 -23.07
C PRO A 781 -26.91 -23.89 -22.54
N GLY A 782 -26.69 -22.77 -23.25
CA GLY A 782 -27.28 -21.46 -22.92
C GLY A 782 -26.47 -20.59 -21.95
N GLU A 783 -25.28 -21.02 -21.54
CA GLU A 783 -24.29 -20.19 -20.83
C GLU A 783 -23.59 -19.21 -21.79
N GLN A 784 -22.92 -18.18 -21.26
CA GLN A 784 -22.19 -17.22 -22.10
C GLN A 784 -21.06 -17.88 -22.90
N VAL A 785 -20.39 -18.87 -22.30
CA VAL A 785 -19.37 -19.68 -22.95
C VAL A 785 -20.03 -20.97 -23.45
N GLU A 786 -20.34 -21.02 -24.74
CA GLU A 786 -20.84 -22.22 -25.42
C GLU A 786 -19.74 -23.18 -25.92
N GLN A 787 -20.14 -24.40 -26.29
CA GLN A 787 -19.24 -25.44 -26.84
C GLN A 787 -18.48 -24.99 -28.10
N SER A 788 -19.09 -24.16 -28.95
CA SER A 788 -18.45 -23.55 -30.13
C SER A 788 -17.19 -22.74 -29.76
N HIS A 789 -17.24 -21.98 -28.66
CA HIS A 789 -16.08 -21.22 -28.17
C HIS A 789 -14.98 -22.14 -27.66
N LEU A 790 -15.31 -23.31 -27.10
CA LEU A 790 -14.30 -24.29 -26.68
C LEU A 790 -13.60 -24.94 -27.87
N ASP A 791 -14.31 -25.16 -28.98
CA ASP A 791 -13.72 -25.66 -30.21
C ASP A 791 -12.84 -24.62 -30.90
N GLU A 792 -13.18 -23.34 -30.82
CA GLU A 792 -12.30 -22.24 -31.22
C GLU A 792 -11.07 -22.13 -30.32
N LEU A 793 -11.25 -22.22 -29.01
CA LEU A 793 -10.18 -22.19 -28.02
C LEU A 793 -9.19 -23.34 -28.24
N GLN A 794 -9.67 -24.56 -28.50
CA GLN A 794 -8.83 -25.72 -28.83
C GLN A 794 -8.07 -25.50 -30.15
N ARG A 795 -8.76 -25.06 -31.21
CA ARG A 795 -8.11 -24.74 -32.50
C ARG A 795 -7.08 -23.63 -32.37
N PHE A 796 -7.30 -22.68 -31.46
CA PHE A 796 -6.32 -21.64 -31.15
C PHE A 796 -5.12 -22.21 -30.40
N ALA A 797 -5.34 -23.01 -29.36
CA ALA A 797 -4.30 -23.71 -28.62
C ALA A 797 -3.42 -24.57 -29.55
N ASP A 798 -4.03 -25.40 -30.39
CA ASP A 798 -3.32 -26.29 -31.31
C ASP A 798 -2.47 -25.50 -32.32
N ARG A 799 -2.96 -24.37 -32.83
CA ARG A 799 -2.21 -23.51 -33.76
C ARG A 799 -1.10 -22.72 -33.07
N TRP A 800 -1.39 -22.08 -31.95
CA TRP A 800 -0.46 -21.18 -31.25
C TRP A 800 0.68 -21.95 -30.57
N LEU A 801 0.37 -23.12 -30.00
CA LEU A 801 1.34 -23.93 -29.26
C LEU A 801 2.17 -24.86 -30.16
N SER A 802 1.79 -25.04 -31.43
CA SER A 802 2.54 -25.87 -32.39
C SER A 802 3.60 -25.11 -33.18
N GLN A 803 3.60 -23.78 -33.15
CA GLN A 803 4.61 -22.96 -33.83
C GLN A 803 5.85 -22.74 -32.94
N PRO A 804 7.05 -23.21 -33.32
CA PRO A 804 8.29 -22.81 -32.69
C PRO A 804 8.60 -21.37 -33.13
N GLU A 805 8.66 -20.43 -32.19
CA GLU A 805 9.26 -19.10 -32.38
C GLU A 805 8.58 -18.09 -33.34
N ALA A 806 7.25 -18.01 -33.40
CA ALA A 806 6.61 -16.78 -33.88
C ALA A 806 6.39 -15.82 -32.70
N ARG A 807 7.15 -14.71 -32.68
CA ARG A 807 7.18 -13.69 -31.62
C ARG A 807 6.39 -12.42 -31.95
N ASP A 808 5.68 -12.40 -33.07
CA ASP A 808 4.88 -11.26 -33.54
C ASP A 808 3.38 -11.43 -33.27
#